data_AF-A0A9D7VXR4-F1
#
_entry.id   AF-A0A9D7VXR4-F1
#
_cell.length_a   1.000
_cell.length_b   1.000
_cell.length_c   1.000
_cell.angle_alpha   90.00
_cell.angle_beta   90.00
_cell.angle_gamma   90.00
#
_symmetry.space_group_name_H-M   'P 1'
#
loop_
_entity.id
_entity.type
_entity.pdbx_description
1 polymer ?
#
loop_
_entity_poly.entity_id
_entity_poly.type
_entity_poly.pdbx_seq_one_letter_code
_entity_poly.pdbx_strand_id
1 'polypeptide(L)'
;MKKSPSEHQTSDSTSGFVSLLAVRSLTVLNDNMARWIVIGLGKRAAASVGTAPAAVLAVGTAVYVVPFVLFAWLAGWLADRYSKRSVVISWKFAEILIGIVAALAIAWGAGSGVVLGGIPLGLWLLLGVVGLFGLQTTLLNPSLLGTIPETVPAAKLSSANGIFALVSLAATLVGMAAGNWLADITWLTPQPDADRPLPLWMMDLPFAYALPAAIGLFSIASAGWLLSLRLPNVPAADSNAVFPRNGITKTVEDLRALCGSRRLIGAAAGIVFFWGIAAVAQLNVDQYAFESGATTQGQVTPLLLALVIGIGGGSLLAGRLSGQGADENSQVNLGIVPVGGMIMATACLALSFSGQEIFQPDKSLSIGLITAAWWLFLLGVGAGMFDVPLEAYLQEQSPPDRLGATLASTNLLVFTGMLASSLGYYVLRMPVGAEELAKPLFSARGVFLIFSLLAGIATVAAIVSAPRSSLRLFVDWTVRLVYRFRIQGAESLPASGPAVIVGNHISWLDGFLVVLAARRPVRMVVYGPNIQGRFLKRLAAQWQFILFDPHPKSIARALKEIESGLANGDFIGIFCEGGISRTGQVLGFKRGLERILNRVDAPAVPLAIDGLWGSIFSFSGGRFFFKVPWPLRRRITMRFGPLVPSGKSPTVIRLALQETAARAVFGRFHHNPKCDVTYAAFAEALSGCCVLRRFDRLLVTLQKDDPLHDVFADAHSHQLSVSVEACQEAVSADEFVRLFQRRRVTVWIARHQQLHEILAFARGEPPKLMAFPEVIIVPVRSAAEFEHVAKTLSAFETMFGVTPVVAFAPPGCGLLAMSTPPSRSVSKENTYACDSVGRVVNGAVVWPRASLRGPAGFGPLTDEDSQPDEHRSLVVSAMSQGSDGIGWNVLDEQFDVDDNGFLRLRLDDKE
;
A
#
# COMPACT_ATOMS: atom_id res chain seq x y z
N MET A 1 31.13 -24.46 -10.16
CA MET A 1 30.30 -23.53 -9.36
C MET A 1 30.09 -22.24 -10.16
N LYS A 2 28.97 -22.12 -10.89
CA LYS A 2 28.55 -20.86 -11.50
C LYS A 2 27.82 -20.06 -10.42
N LYS A 3 28.38 -18.92 -10.00
CA LYS A 3 27.71 -17.96 -9.11
C LYS A 3 26.44 -17.42 -9.77
N SER A 4 25.39 -17.26 -8.97
CA SER A 4 24.07 -16.74 -9.39
C SER A 4 24.16 -15.31 -9.93
N PRO A 5 23.29 -14.90 -10.87
CA PRO A 5 23.39 -13.59 -11.55
C PRO A 5 23.14 -12.34 -10.68
N SER A 6 22.73 -12.49 -9.42
CA SER A 6 22.20 -11.38 -8.61
C SER A 6 23.23 -10.46 -7.96
N GLU A 7 24.50 -10.85 -7.84
CA GLU A 7 25.48 -10.10 -7.04
C GLU A 7 26.32 -9.07 -7.84
N HIS A 8 26.31 -9.08 -9.17
CA HIS A 8 27.07 -8.11 -9.99
C HIS A 8 26.27 -6.87 -10.46
N GLN A 9 24.96 -6.78 -10.20
CA GLN A 9 24.11 -5.74 -10.81
C GLN A 9 23.96 -4.42 -10.01
N THR A 10 24.47 -4.31 -8.78
CA THR A 10 24.13 -3.17 -7.91
C THR A 10 25.01 -1.92 -8.08
N SER A 11 26.27 -2.08 -8.50
CA SER A 11 27.22 -0.96 -8.71
C SER A 11 26.99 -0.26 -10.06
N ASP A 12 26.88 -1.03 -11.15
CA ASP A 12 26.75 -0.46 -12.51
C ASP A 12 25.35 0.09 -12.83
N SER A 13 24.29 -0.39 -12.16
CA SER A 13 22.91 0.06 -12.40
C SER A 13 22.70 1.54 -12.01
N THR A 14 23.36 2.02 -10.95
CA THR A 14 23.19 3.41 -10.49
C THR A 14 23.87 4.40 -11.45
N SER A 15 25.08 4.06 -11.92
CA SER A 15 25.83 4.88 -12.90
C SER A 15 25.13 4.93 -14.27
N GLY A 16 24.59 3.80 -14.71
CA GLY A 16 23.82 3.71 -15.96
C GLY A 16 22.56 4.56 -15.95
N PHE A 17 21.79 4.54 -14.85
CA PHE A 17 20.57 5.34 -14.73
C PHE A 17 20.85 6.85 -14.66
N VAL A 18 21.90 7.28 -13.95
CA VAL A 18 22.31 8.70 -13.93
C VAL A 18 22.71 9.19 -15.33
N SER A 19 23.42 8.36 -16.08
CA SER A 19 23.79 8.69 -17.47
C SER A 19 22.55 8.82 -18.37
N LEU A 20 21.55 7.94 -18.20
CA LEU A 20 20.26 8.03 -18.88
C LEU A 20 19.52 9.34 -18.55
N LEU A 21 19.49 9.75 -17.29
CA LEU A 21 18.87 11.01 -16.87
C LEU A 21 19.58 12.23 -17.49
N ALA A 22 20.91 12.22 -17.54
CA ALA A 22 21.68 13.31 -18.14
C ALA A 22 21.43 13.42 -19.65
N VAL A 23 21.43 12.29 -20.37
CA VAL A 23 21.10 12.24 -21.80
C VAL A 23 19.68 12.72 -22.04
N ARG A 24 18.71 12.29 -21.23
CA ARG A 24 17.31 12.76 -21.31
C ARG A 24 17.22 14.26 -21.10
N SER A 25 17.86 14.79 -20.05
CA SER A 25 17.87 16.20 -19.71
C SER A 25 18.37 17.06 -20.88
N LEU A 26 19.56 16.73 -21.41
CA LEU A 26 20.14 17.50 -22.52
C LEU A 26 19.33 17.39 -23.80
N THR A 27 18.73 16.23 -24.07
CA THR A 27 17.85 16.06 -25.25
C THR A 27 16.60 16.93 -25.13
N VAL A 28 15.88 16.85 -24.01
CA VAL A 28 14.66 17.65 -23.80
C VAL A 28 14.96 19.14 -23.75
N LEU A 29 16.08 19.52 -23.14
CA LEU A 29 16.56 20.91 -23.11
C LEU A 29 16.83 21.40 -24.54
N ASN A 30 17.58 20.64 -25.34
CA ASN A 30 17.91 21.03 -26.71
C ASN A 30 16.67 21.13 -27.60
N ASP A 31 15.76 20.15 -27.55
CA ASP A 31 14.53 20.14 -28.34
C ASP A 31 13.66 21.37 -28.04
N ASN A 32 13.52 21.73 -26.77
CA ASN A 32 12.76 22.92 -26.37
C ASN A 32 13.50 24.20 -26.72
N MET A 33 14.82 24.26 -26.50
CA MET A 33 15.63 25.42 -26.85
C MET A 33 15.57 25.69 -28.36
N ALA A 34 15.75 24.68 -29.20
CA ALA A 34 15.63 24.78 -30.65
C ALA A 34 14.24 25.28 -31.07
N ARG A 35 13.18 24.68 -30.51
CA ARG A 35 11.81 25.07 -30.81
C ARG A 35 11.54 26.53 -30.45
N TRP A 36 11.97 26.98 -29.27
CA TRP A 36 11.70 28.34 -28.81
C TRP A 36 12.61 29.39 -29.47
N ILE A 37 13.82 29.03 -29.91
CA ILE A 37 14.64 29.87 -30.81
C ILE A 37 13.87 30.13 -32.11
N VAL A 38 13.40 29.06 -32.76
CA VAL A 38 12.69 29.17 -34.04
C VAL A 38 11.37 29.91 -33.91
N ILE A 39 10.59 29.64 -32.85
CA ILE A 39 9.33 30.37 -32.59
C ILE A 39 9.62 31.85 -32.34
N GLY A 40 10.61 32.19 -31.51
CA GLY A 40 10.96 33.58 -31.20
C GLY A 40 11.40 34.37 -32.43
N LEU A 41 12.33 33.81 -33.22
CA LEU A 41 12.76 34.40 -34.49
C LEU A 41 11.63 34.46 -35.51
N GLY A 42 10.83 33.39 -35.59
CA GLY A 42 9.73 33.30 -36.53
C GLY A 42 8.60 34.28 -36.26
N LYS A 43 8.27 34.57 -34.99
CA LYS A 43 7.30 35.61 -34.63
C LYS A 43 7.74 36.98 -35.16
N ARG A 44 9.03 37.31 -35.00
CA ARG A 44 9.58 38.58 -35.49
C ARG A 44 9.62 38.62 -37.02
N ALA A 45 9.99 37.52 -37.69
CA ALA A 45 10.03 37.40 -39.15
C ALA A 45 8.64 37.40 -39.81
N ALA A 46 7.64 36.82 -39.16
CA ALA A 46 6.25 36.89 -39.64
C ALA A 46 5.70 38.32 -39.50
N ALA A 47 6.00 39.00 -38.39
CA ALA A 47 5.60 40.39 -38.18
C ALA A 47 6.17 41.32 -39.26
N SER A 48 7.41 41.10 -39.72
CA SER A 48 8.01 41.92 -40.79
C SER A 48 7.33 41.77 -42.16
N VAL A 49 6.51 40.74 -42.37
CA VAL A 49 5.77 40.50 -43.62
C VAL A 49 4.25 40.59 -43.41
N GLY A 50 3.81 41.11 -42.26
CA GLY A 50 2.39 41.30 -41.95
C GLY A 50 1.62 40.00 -41.60
N THR A 51 2.33 38.90 -41.34
CA THR A 51 1.72 37.62 -40.95
C THR A 51 1.54 37.54 -39.44
N ALA A 52 0.38 37.05 -38.99
CA ALA A 52 0.06 36.94 -37.58
C ALA A 52 1.05 36.02 -36.82
N PRO A 53 1.68 36.48 -35.72
CA PRO A 53 2.63 35.67 -34.94
C PRO A 53 2.04 34.34 -34.40
N ALA A 54 0.72 34.28 -34.21
CA ALA A 54 0.00 33.07 -33.79
C ALA A 54 0.09 31.94 -34.83
N ALA A 55 0.12 32.26 -36.12
CA ALA A 55 0.23 31.27 -37.19
C ALA A 55 1.57 30.52 -37.14
N VAL A 56 2.67 31.22 -36.82
CA VAL A 56 4.00 30.62 -36.68
C VAL A 56 4.04 29.61 -35.53
N LEU A 57 3.42 29.95 -34.40
CA LEU A 57 3.33 29.05 -33.24
C LEU A 57 2.51 27.79 -33.56
N ALA A 58 1.38 27.95 -34.26
CA ALA A 58 0.54 26.83 -34.66
C ALA A 58 1.25 25.91 -35.66
N VAL A 59 1.83 26.47 -36.73
CA VAL A 59 2.55 25.69 -37.75
C VAL A 59 3.79 25.02 -37.16
N GLY A 60 4.59 25.74 -36.35
CA GLY A 60 5.77 25.17 -35.70
C GLY A 60 5.41 24.01 -34.76
N THR A 61 4.31 24.11 -34.02
CA THR A 61 3.82 23.01 -33.18
C THR A 61 3.34 21.83 -34.02
N ALA A 62 2.58 22.08 -35.10
CA ALA A 62 2.11 21.02 -35.99
C ALA A 62 3.28 20.27 -36.65
N VAL A 63 4.25 21.01 -37.22
CA VAL A 63 5.43 20.43 -37.88
C VAL A 63 6.29 19.61 -36.91
N TYR A 64 6.39 20.02 -35.64
CA TYR A 64 7.08 19.23 -34.62
C TYR A 64 6.37 17.90 -34.32
N VAL A 65 5.04 17.88 -34.31
CA VAL A 65 4.26 16.70 -33.88
C VAL A 65 4.06 15.69 -35.01
N VAL A 66 3.94 16.12 -36.27
CA VAL A 66 3.71 15.26 -37.43
C VAL A 66 4.64 14.02 -37.50
N PRO A 67 5.96 14.14 -37.26
CA PRO A 67 6.85 12.98 -37.27
C PRO A 67 6.45 11.86 -36.30
N PHE A 68 5.91 12.19 -35.12
CA PHE A 68 5.47 11.20 -34.13
C PHE A 68 4.33 10.32 -34.64
N VAL A 69 3.52 10.83 -35.57
CA VAL A 69 2.44 10.08 -36.20
C VAL A 69 2.95 9.26 -37.38
N LEU A 70 3.81 9.85 -38.22
CA LEU A 70 4.27 9.23 -39.46
C LEU A 70 5.33 8.13 -39.26
N PHE A 71 6.20 8.28 -38.25
CA PHE A 71 7.39 7.44 -38.08
C PHE A 71 7.35 6.56 -36.81
N ALA A 72 6.20 6.41 -36.16
CA ALA A 72 6.04 5.53 -35.00
C ALA A 72 6.46 4.08 -35.30
N TRP A 73 6.09 3.54 -36.47
CA TRP A 73 6.49 2.19 -36.89
C TRP A 73 8.02 2.03 -36.95
N LEU A 74 8.72 3.05 -37.45
CA LEU A 74 10.18 3.03 -37.59
C LEU A 74 10.86 3.15 -36.23
N ALA A 75 10.31 4.01 -35.36
CA ALA A 75 10.80 4.19 -33.99
C ALA A 75 10.69 2.88 -33.19
N GLY A 76 9.55 2.21 -33.28
CA GLY A 76 9.32 0.91 -32.63
C GLY A 76 10.26 -0.17 -33.15
N TRP A 77 10.37 -0.30 -34.47
CA TRP A 77 11.27 -1.26 -35.09
C TRP A 77 12.74 -1.03 -34.73
N LEU A 78 13.23 0.22 -34.75
CA LEU A 78 14.61 0.55 -34.37
C LEU A 78 14.89 0.18 -32.91
N ALA A 79 13.97 0.52 -32.01
CA ALA A 79 14.10 0.28 -30.58
C ALA A 79 14.10 -1.21 -30.21
N ASP A 80 13.41 -2.04 -30.99
CA ASP A 80 13.37 -3.49 -30.75
C ASP A 80 14.50 -4.23 -31.50
N ARG A 81 14.84 -3.82 -32.72
CA ARG A 81 15.82 -4.50 -33.60
C ARG A 81 17.27 -4.36 -33.15
N TYR A 82 17.63 -3.19 -32.65
CA TYR A 82 18.99 -2.82 -32.28
C TYR A 82 19.10 -2.64 -30.77
N SER A 83 20.32 -2.67 -30.24
CA SER A 83 20.54 -2.27 -28.85
C SER A 83 20.06 -0.82 -28.65
N LYS A 84 19.26 -0.59 -27.60
CA LYS A 84 18.76 0.76 -27.25
C LYS A 84 19.88 1.76 -27.09
N ARG A 85 21.05 1.34 -26.57
CA ARG A 85 22.26 2.16 -26.50
C ARG A 85 22.70 2.64 -27.88
N SER A 86 22.81 1.73 -28.84
CA SER A 86 23.25 2.06 -30.21
C SER A 86 22.30 3.04 -30.89
N VAL A 87 20.99 2.81 -30.76
CA VAL A 87 19.97 3.73 -31.31
C VAL A 87 20.10 5.12 -30.69
N VAL A 88 20.27 5.20 -29.37
CA VAL A 88 20.45 6.48 -28.67
C VAL A 88 21.71 7.22 -29.13
N ILE A 89 22.86 6.54 -29.21
CA ILE A 89 24.11 7.16 -29.65
C ILE A 89 23.99 7.69 -31.09
N SER A 90 23.42 6.90 -32.00
CA SER A 90 23.25 7.29 -33.40
C SER A 90 22.34 8.52 -33.56
N TRP A 91 21.23 8.58 -32.83
CA TRP A 91 20.29 9.72 -32.92
C TRP A 91 20.76 10.95 -32.14
N LYS A 92 21.57 10.79 -31.09
CA LYS A 92 22.28 11.92 -30.46
C LYS A 92 23.37 12.48 -31.36
N PHE A 93 24.00 11.66 -32.21
CA PHE A 93 24.91 12.15 -33.24
C PHE A 93 24.13 12.89 -34.34
N ALA A 94 23.01 12.34 -34.79
CA ALA A 94 22.14 13.00 -35.76
C ALA A 94 21.64 14.36 -35.27
N GLU A 95 21.41 14.53 -33.96
CA GLU A 95 21.06 15.81 -33.35
C GLU A 95 22.14 16.90 -33.54
N ILE A 96 23.42 16.53 -33.55
CA ILE A 96 24.52 17.46 -33.88
C ILE A 96 24.40 17.91 -35.35
N LEU A 97 24.13 16.97 -36.25
CA LEU A 97 23.94 17.29 -37.67
C LEU A 97 22.72 18.20 -37.88
N ILE A 98 21.61 17.94 -37.19
CA ILE A 98 20.43 18.80 -37.20
C ILE A 98 20.77 20.18 -36.63
N GLY A 99 21.58 20.25 -35.57
CA GLY A 99 22.09 21.53 -35.03
C GLY A 99 22.93 22.32 -36.04
N ILE A 100 23.74 21.65 -36.86
CA ILE A 100 24.48 22.29 -37.97
C ILE A 100 23.51 22.80 -39.03
N VAL A 101 22.51 22.01 -39.42
CA VAL A 101 21.46 22.45 -40.36
C VAL A 101 20.68 23.64 -39.79
N ALA A 102 20.40 23.65 -38.48
CA ALA A 102 19.79 24.77 -37.78
C ALA A 102 20.64 26.03 -37.87
N ALA A 103 21.95 25.91 -37.59
CA ALA A 103 22.89 27.02 -37.69
C ALA A 103 22.95 27.59 -39.13
N LEU A 104 22.96 26.74 -40.14
CA LEU A 104 22.92 27.16 -41.55
C LEU A 104 21.59 27.85 -41.91
N ALA A 105 20.46 27.36 -41.40
CA ALA A 105 19.16 27.98 -41.61
C ALA A 105 19.04 29.35 -40.92
N ILE A 106 19.60 29.51 -39.72
CA ILE A 106 19.66 30.82 -39.03
C ILE A 106 20.63 31.76 -39.75
N ALA A 107 21.78 31.23 -40.20
CA ALA A 107 22.75 31.97 -41.01
C ALA A 107 22.16 32.42 -42.36
N TRP A 108 21.20 31.71 -42.93
CA TRP A 108 20.47 32.22 -44.11
C TRP A 108 19.63 33.47 -43.78
N GLY A 109 19.23 33.64 -42.53
CA GLY A 109 18.37 34.73 -42.04
C GLY A 109 16.90 34.33 -42.08
N ALA A 110 16.24 34.41 -40.92
CA ALA A 110 14.83 34.00 -40.75
C ALA A 110 13.86 34.87 -41.59
N GLY A 111 14.20 36.14 -41.80
CA GLY A 111 13.42 37.08 -42.63
C GLY A 111 13.80 37.08 -44.11
N SER A 112 14.79 36.27 -44.53
CA SER A 112 15.36 36.31 -45.88
C SER A 112 14.61 35.41 -46.87
N GLY A 113 14.65 35.78 -48.15
CA GLY A 113 14.18 34.95 -49.28
C GLY A 113 12.76 35.27 -49.75
N VAL A 114 12.30 34.51 -50.74
CA VAL A 114 10.96 34.69 -51.35
C VAL A 114 9.88 34.37 -50.32
N VAL A 115 8.83 35.18 -50.28
CA VAL A 115 7.67 34.98 -49.41
C VAL A 115 6.75 33.93 -50.05
N LEU A 116 6.62 32.78 -49.38
CA LEU A 116 5.77 31.67 -49.80
C LEU A 116 4.63 31.51 -48.77
N GLY A 117 3.39 31.72 -49.22
CA GLY A 117 2.22 31.60 -48.34
C GLY A 117 2.21 32.61 -47.19
N GLY A 118 2.73 33.84 -47.40
CA GLY A 118 2.84 34.87 -46.37
C GLY A 118 4.02 34.70 -45.41
N ILE A 119 4.87 33.69 -45.60
CA ILE A 119 6.00 33.37 -44.73
C ILE A 119 7.30 33.41 -45.54
N PRO A 120 8.38 34.09 -45.08
CA PRO A 120 9.69 34.06 -45.73
C PRO A 120 10.25 32.63 -45.88
N LEU A 121 10.96 32.37 -46.98
CA LEU A 121 11.64 31.08 -47.17
C LEU A 121 12.59 30.73 -46.02
N GLY A 122 13.31 31.71 -45.46
CA GLY A 122 14.16 31.51 -44.29
C GLY A 122 13.41 30.95 -43.08
N LEU A 123 12.18 31.43 -42.84
CA LEU A 123 11.32 30.90 -41.78
C LEU A 123 10.81 29.49 -42.10
N TRP A 124 10.51 29.16 -43.36
CA TRP A 124 10.20 27.78 -43.76
C TRP A 124 11.36 26.81 -43.50
N LEU A 125 12.59 27.24 -43.74
CA LEU A 125 13.78 26.44 -43.43
C LEU A 125 13.91 26.18 -41.93
N LEU A 126 13.67 27.19 -41.08
CA LEU A 126 13.67 27.04 -39.63
C LEU A 126 12.53 26.16 -39.11
N LEU A 127 11.33 26.27 -39.69
CA LEU A 127 10.23 25.36 -39.38
C LEU A 127 10.57 23.92 -39.80
N GLY A 128 11.26 23.73 -40.93
CA GLY A 128 11.80 22.43 -41.34
C GLY A 128 12.78 21.84 -40.32
N VAL A 129 13.65 22.68 -39.74
CA VAL A 129 14.56 22.29 -38.65
C VAL A 129 13.78 21.83 -37.41
N VAL A 130 12.70 22.52 -37.03
CA VAL A 130 11.82 22.08 -35.95
C VAL A 130 11.21 20.69 -36.25
N GLY A 131 10.84 20.44 -37.51
CA GLY A 131 10.39 19.13 -37.96
C GLY A 131 11.47 18.04 -37.86
N LEU A 132 12.73 18.37 -38.17
CA LEU A 132 13.87 17.45 -38.01
C LEU A 132 14.13 17.11 -36.54
N PHE A 133 14.04 18.09 -35.63
CA PHE A 133 14.08 17.82 -34.19
C PHE A 133 12.90 16.92 -33.78
N GLY A 134 11.68 17.19 -34.22
CA GLY A 134 10.52 16.32 -33.96
C GLY A 134 10.72 14.88 -34.46
N LEU A 135 11.32 14.70 -35.64
CA LEU A 135 11.69 13.39 -36.19
C LEU A 135 12.74 12.69 -35.33
N GLN A 136 13.78 13.41 -34.91
CA GLN A 136 14.82 12.88 -34.05
C GLN A 136 14.22 12.44 -32.70
N THR A 137 13.40 13.25 -32.05
CA THR A 137 12.75 12.91 -30.79
C THR A 137 11.83 11.69 -30.97
N THR A 138 11.10 11.61 -32.08
CA THR A 138 10.23 10.46 -32.40
C THR A 138 11.01 9.15 -32.42
N LEU A 139 12.15 9.13 -33.10
CA LEU A 139 12.94 7.92 -33.32
C LEU A 139 13.79 7.55 -32.10
N LEU A 140 14.13 8.53 -31.26
CA LEU A 140 14.93 8.36 -30.06
C LEU A 140 14.10 7.94 -28.82
N ASN A 141 12.89 8.49 -28.66
CA ASN A 141 12.15 8.42 -27.39
C ASN A 141 11.79 6.99 -26.93
N PRO A 142 11.33 6.06 -27.80
CA PRO A 142 11.07 4.67 -27.38
C PRO A 142 12.30 3.95 -26.84
N SER A 143 13.48 4.23 -27.39
CA SER A 143 14.75 3.65 -26.90
C SER A 143 15.15 4.20 -25.54
N LEU A 144 14.97 5.52 -25.30
CA LEU A 144 15.25 6.13 -23.99
C LEU A 144 14.33 5.58 -22.90
N LEU A 145 13.02 5.57 -23.14
CA LEU A 145 12.04 5.05 -22.19
C LEU A 145 12.20 3.54 -21.99
N GLY A 146 12.47 2.79 -23.06
CA GLY A 146 12.71 1.35 -22.99
C GLY A 146 14.00 0.95 -22.26
N THR A 147 14.93 1.89 -22.02
CA THR A 147 16.15 1.64 -21.25
C THR A 147 15.89 1.67 -19.74
N ILE A 148 14.81 2.32 -19.28
CA ILE A 148 14.44 2.38 -17.86
C ILE A 148 14.26 0.96 -17.26
N PRO A 149 13.34 0.10 -17.75
CA PRO A 149 13.13 -1.24 -17.20
C PRO A 149 14.35 -2.16 -17.28
N GLU A 150 15.33 -1.84 -18.13
CA GLU A 150 16.56 -2.62 -18.27
C GLU A 150 17.68 -2.16 -17.35
N THR A 151 17.61 -0.92 -16.85
CA THR A 151 18.64 -0.31 -15.99
C THR A 151 18.27 -0.30 -14.52
N VAL A 152 16.98 -0.35 -14.20
CA VAL A 152 16.49 -0.36 -12.81
C VAL A 152 15.68 -1.63 -12.52
N PRO A 153 15.77 -2.20 -11.30
CA PRO A 153 14.92 -3.31 -10.89
C PRO A 153 13.44 -2.94 -10.97
N ALA A 154 12.58 -3.92 -11.25
CA ALA A 154 11.12 -3.74 -11.36
C ALA A 154 10.52 -2.97 -10.15
N ALA A 155 10.98 -3.26 -8.93
CA ALA A 155 10.52 -2.59 -7.71
C ALA A 155 10.83 -1.07 -7.66
N LYS A 156 11.80 -0.60 -8.45
CA LYS A 156 12.20 0.81 -8.55
C LYS A 156 11.68 1.49 -9.81
N LEU A 157 10.96 0.79 -10.69
CA LEU A 157 10.46 1.33 -11.97
C LEU A 157 9.64 2.61 -11.79
N SER A 158 8.71 2.61 -10.82
CA SER A 158 7.89 3.80 -10.58
C SER A 158 8.72 4.99 -10.08
N SER A 159 9.66 4.76 -9.15
CA SER A 159 10.57 5.79 -8.67
C SER A 159 11.46 6.35 -9.78
N ALA A 160 11.96 5.48 -10.65
CA ALA A 160 12.76 5.86 -11.81
C ALA A 160 11.97 6.74 -12.79
N ASN A 161 10.74 6.34 -13.15
CA ASN A 161 9.87 7.16 -14.00
C ASN A 161 9.52 8.51 -13.33
N GLY A 162 9.31 8.54 -12.01
CA GLY A 162 9.07 9.80 -11.29
C GLY A 162 10.24 10.79 -11.36
N ILE A 163 11.48 10.32 -11.21
CA ILE A 163 12.69 11.15 -11.37
C ILE A 163 12.88 11.54 -12.84
N PHE A 164 12.63 10.61 -13.77
CA PHE A 164 12.76 10.84 -15.20
C PHE A 164 11.79 11.93 -15.69
N ALA A 165 10.55 11.92 -15.20
CA ALA A 165 9.55 12.97 -15.45
C ALA A 165 9.99 14.31 -14.88
N LEU A 166 10.45 14.37 -13.62
CA LEU A 166 10.94 15.60 -12.99
C LEU A 166 12.10 16.24 -13.78
N VAL A 167 13.10 15.44 -14.16
CA VAL A 167 14.25 15.91 -14.93
C VAL A 167 13.80 16.43 -16.29
N SER A 168 12.86 15.74 -16.95
CA SER A 168 12.31 16.18 -18.24
C SER A 168 11.57 17.52 -18.13
N LEU A 169 10.80 17.73 -17.05
CA LEU A 169 10.08 18.99 -16.81
C LEU A 169 11.05 20.15 -16.53
N ALA A 170 12.05 19.92 -15.68
CA ALA A 170 13.08 20.93 -15.40
C ALA A 170 13.84 21.30 -16.68
N ALA A 171 14.24 20.31 -17.49
CA ALA A 171 14.90 20.52 -18.77
C ALA A 171 14.01 21.28 -19.77
N THR A 172 12.70 21.01 -19.79
CA THR A 172 11.74 21.72 -20.65
C THR A 172 11.67 23.21 -20.29
N LEU A 173 11.58 23.54 -19.00
CA LEU A 173 11.55 24.93 -18.52
C LEU A 173 12.86 25.67 -18.86
N VAL A 174 14.00 25.05 -18.55
CA VAL A 174 15.32 25.64 -18.83
C VAL A 174 15.51 25.82 -20.34
N GLY A 175 15.14 24.81 -21.14
CA GLY A 175 15.22 24.89 -22.61
C GLY A 175 14.32 25.98 -23.18
N MET A 176 13.10 26.13 -22.68
CA MET A 176 12.19 27.21 -23.09
C MET A 176 12.75 28.60 -22.75
N ALA A 177 13.26 28.79 -21.53
CA ALA A 177 13.86 30.06 -21.11
C ALA A 177 15.12 30.38 -21.91
N ALA A 178 16.03 29.41 -22.05
CA ALA A 178 17.25 29.55 -22.85
C ALA A 178 16.93 29.82 -24.32
N GLY A 179 15.93 29.15 -24.89
CA GLY A 179 15.55 29.31 -26.29
C GLY A 179 14.97 30.70 -26.60
N ASN A 180 14.08 31.21 -25.74
CA ASN A 180 13.57 32.58 -25.89
C ASN A 180 14.69 33.61 -25.72
N TRP A 181 15.56 33.45 -24.72
CA TRP A 181 16.70 34.34 -24.51
C TRP A 181 17.67 34.33 -25.71
N LEU A 182 17.98 33.14 -26.25
CA LEU A 182 18.80 32.99 -27.45
C LEU A 182 18.12 33.63 -28.68
N ALA A 183 16.80 33.54 -28.82
CA ALA A 183 16.06 34.20 -29.89
C ALA A 183 16.15 35.73 -29.81
N ASP A 184 16.15 36.30 -28.60
CA ASP A 184 16.23 37.74 -28.38
C ASP A 184 17.61 38.31 -28.74
N ILE A 185 18.68 37.56 -28.45
CA ILE A 185 20.05 37.94 -28.78
C ILE A 185 20.51 37.47 -30.18
N THR A 186 19.65 36.78 -30.94
CA THR A 186 19.93 36.37 -32.32
C THR A 186 19.24 37.34 -33.28
N TRP A 187 19.95 37.77 -34.34
CA TRP A 187 19.42 38.73 -35.29
C TRP A 187 18.64 38.04 -36.42
N LEU A 188 17.63 38.74 -36.97
CA LEU A 188 16.70 38.22 -37.99
C LEU A 188 17.30 38.12 -39.38
N THR A 189 18.11 39.11 -39.73
CA THR A 189 18.66 39.31 -41.06
C THR A 189 20.17 39.52 -40.97
N PRO A 190 20.91 39.26 -42.07
CA PRO A 190 22.34 39.53 -42.14
C PRO A 190 22.69 41.01 -41.95
N GLN A 191 21.74 41.92 -42.18
CA GLN A 191 21.89 43.35 -41.87
C GLN A 191 21.49 43.63 -40.42
N PRO A 192 22.33 44.34 -39.64
CA PRO A 192 22.00 44.73 -38.26
C PRO A 192 20.85 45.74 -38.24
N ASP A 193 19.84 45.49 -37.39
CA ASP A 193 18.79 46.46 -37.08
C ASP A 193 19.40 47.72 -36.45
N ALA A 194 18.90 48.91 -36.80
CA ALA A 194 19.35 50.19 -36.25
C ALA A 194 19.26 50.25 -34.71
N ASP A 195 18.29 49.52 -34.14
CA ASP A 195 18.02 49.47 -32.70
C ASP A 195 18.81 48.38 -31.96
N ARG A 196 19.53 47.50 -32.69
CA ARG A 196 20.32 46.39 -32.14
C ARG A 196 21.62 46.23 -32.94
N PRO A 197 22.61 47.11 -32.78
CA PRO A 197 23.90 46.96 -33.47
C PRO A 197 24.61 45.68 -33.01
N LEU A 198 25.29 45.00 -33.94
CA LEU A 198 26.22 43.93 -33.60
C LEU A 198 27.36 44.53 -32.74
N PRO A 199 27.83 43.83 -31.68
CA PRO A 199 29.02 44.26 -30.95
C PRO A 199 30.19 44.49 -31.90
N LEU A 200 31.01 45.52 -31.65
CA LEU A 200 32.12 45.92 -32.54
C LEU A 200 33.05 44.75 -32.90
N TRP A 201 33.31 43.84 -31.96
CA TRP A 201 34.15 42.66 -32.18
C TRP A 201 33.53 41.56 -33.07
N MET A 202 32.22 41.65 -33.34
CA MET A 202 31.45 40.71 -34.15
C MET A 202 31.16 41.22 -35.57
N MET A 203 31.38 42.51 -35.84
CA MET A 203 30.99 43.12 -37.11
C MET A 203 31.71 42.52 -38.33
N ASP A 204 32.96 42.09 -38.16
CA ASP A 204 33.78 41.52 -39.22
C ASP A 204 33.69 39.99 -39.33
N LEU A 205 32.95 39.34 -38.42
CA LEU A 205 32.81 37.88 -38.42
C LEU A 205 31.67 37.45 -39.36
N PRO A 206 31.93 36.54 -40.33
CA PRO A 206 30.88 36.04 -41.20
C PRO A 206 29.82 35.29 -40.37
N PHE A 207 28.54 35.54 -40.65
CA PHE A 207 27.40 34.94 -39.96
C PHE A 207 27.34 35.23 -38.45
N ALA A 208 28.00 36.28 -37.96
CA ALA A 208 28.03 36.65 -36.54
C ALA A 208 26.64 36.78 -35.90
N TYR A 209 25.66 37.20 -36.69
CA TYR A 209 24.26 37.30 -36.29
C TYR A 209 23.60 35.98 -35.87
N ALA A 210 24.08 34.85 -36.38
CA ALA A 210 23.56 33.50 -36.12
C ALA A 210 24.34 32.75 -35.02
N LEU A 211 25.50 33.29 -34.61
CA LEU A 211 26.47 32.62 -33.75
C LEU A 211 25.90 32.22 -32.37
N PRO A 212 25.12 33.06 -31.66
CA PRO A 212 24.64 32.72 -30.32
C PRO A 212 23.75 31.47 -30.31
N ALA A 213 22.76 31.40 -31.20
CA ALA A 213 21.87 30.25 -31.34
C ALA A 213 22.61 29.00 -31.85
N ALA A 214 23.51 29.16 -32.81
CA ALA A 214 24.31 28.05 -33.35
C ALA A 214 25.20 27.39 -32.29
N ILE A 215 25.92 28.20 -31.49
CA ILE A 215 26.78 27.70 -30.41
C ILE A 215 25.92 27.02 -29.33
N GLY A 216 24.80 27.62 -28.95
CA GLY A 216 23.88 27.03 -27.97
C GLY A 216 23.42 25.63 -28.36
N LEU A 217 22.87 25.49 -29.57
CA LEU A 217 22.38 24.21 -30.09
C LEU A 217 23.49 23.17 -30.26
N PHE A 218 24.62 23.57 -30.84
CA PHE A 218 25.74 22.66 -31.09
C PHE A 218 26.39 22.16 -29.80
N SER A 219 26.60 23.05 -28.82
CA SER A 219 27.25 22.70 -27.56
C SER A 219 26.42 21.70 -26.74
N ILE A 220 25.10 21.91 -26.64
CA ILE A 220 24.20 21.01 -25.91
C ILE A 220 24.05 19.68 -26.64
N ALA A 221 23.90 19.68 -27.97
CA ALA A 221 23.84 18.45 -28.76
C ALA A 221 25.13 17.61 -28.60
N SER A 222 26.30 18.26 -28.67
CA SER A 222 27.60 17.62 -28.51
C SER A 222 27.80 17.03 -27.11
N ALA A 223 27.44 17.79 -26.07
CA ALA A 223 27.47 17.30 -24.69
C ALA A 223 26.54 16.09 -24.50
N GLY A 224 25.34 16.14 -25.08
CA GLY A 224 24.38 15.05 -25.05
C GLY A 224 24.89 13.78 -25.72
N TRP A 225 25.57 13.91 -26.87
CA TRP A 225 26.19 12.79 -27.55
C TRP A 225 27.36 12.19 -26.76
N LEU A 226 28.26 13.02 -26.23
CA LEU A 226 29.38 12.55 -25.39
C LEU A 226 28.90 11.77 -24.16
N LEU A 227 27.85 12.25 -23.48
CA LEU A 227 27.27 11.54 -22.34
C LEU A 227 26.54 10.26 -22.74
N SER A 228 25.96 10.19 -23.95
CA SER A 228 25.31 8.97 -24.45
C SER A 228 26.27 7.79 -24.59
N LEU A 229 27.57 8.05 -24.76
CA LEU A 229 28.60 7.01 -24.81
C LEU A 229 28.73 6.24 -23.49
N ARG A 230 28.32 6.83 -22.36
CA ARG A 230 28.35 6.19 -21.03
C ARG A 230 27.13 5.32 -20.72
N LEU A 231 26.15 5.26 -21.62
CA LEU A 231 24.98 4.41 -21.43
C LEU A 231 25.38 2.92 -21.34
N PRO A 232 24.71 2.14 -20.48
CA PRO A 232 24.99 0.72 -20.35
C PRO A 232 24.64 -0.01 -21.66
N ASN A 233 25.44 -1.01 -22.00
CA ASN A 233 25.16 -1.85 -23.17
C ASN A 233 24.11 -2.90 -22.80
N VAL A 234 22.96 -2.85 -23.47
CA VAL A 234 21.86 -3.79 -23.25
C VAL A 234 21.55 -4.51 -24.56
N PRO A 235 21.28 -5.83 -24.54
CA PRO A 235 20.99 -6.58 -25.75
C PRO A 235 19.73 -6.04 -26.44
N ALA A 236 19.65 -6.22 -27.76
CA ALA A 236 18.45 -5.89 -28.52
C ALA A 236 17.26 -6.76 -28.06
N ALA A 237 16.05 -6.19 -28.08
CA ALA A 237 14.84 -6.91 -27.68
C ALA A 237 14.50 -8.05 -28.65
N ASP A 238 14.59 -7.78 -29.96
CA ASP A 238 14.48 -8.77 -31.03
C ASP A 238 15.55 -8.51 -32.10
N SER A 239 16.71 -9.15 -31.95
CA SER A 239 17.82 -9.04 -32.90
C SER A 239 17.52 -9.67 -34.27
N ASN A 240 16.36 -10.28 -34.48
CA ASN A 240 15.96 -10.91 -35.74
C ASN A 240 14.77 -10.19 -36.40
N ALA A 241 14.29 -9.08 -35.81
CA ALA A 241 13.15 -8.35 -36.35
C ALA A 241 13.39 -7.92 -37.81
N VAL A 242 12.50 -8.34 -38.71
CA VAL A 242 12.57 -8.03 -40.15
C VAL A 242 12.11 -6.59 -40.37
N PHE A 243 12.79 -5.87 -41.28
CA PHE A 243 12.39 -4.52 -41.65
C PHE A 243 10.99 -4.53 -42.31
N PRO A 244 10.03 -3.75 -41.80
CA PRO A 244 8.67 -3.74 -42.34
C PRO A 244 8.62 -3.03 -43.69
N ARG A 245 8.11 -3.71 -44.72
CA ARG A 245 7.97 -3.14 -46.07
C ARG A 245 6.89 -2.05 -46.17
N ASN A 246 5.88 -2.09 -45.30
CA ASN A 246 4.81 -1.11 -45.25
C ASN A 246 4.64 -0.56 -43.83
N GLY A 247 5.05 0.69 -43.62
CA GLY A 247 4.98 1.36 -42.33
C GLY A 247 3.56 1.54 -41.80
N ILE A 248 2.57 1.79 -42.67
CA ILE A 248 1.17 1.94 -42.27
C ILE A 248 0.63 0.63 -41.73
N THR A 249 0.84 -0.48 -42.46
CA THR A 249 0.43 -1.81 -42.01
C THR A 249 1.07 -2.16 -40.68
N LYS A 250 2.36 -1.86 -40.52
CA LYS A 250 3.09 -2.10 -39.28
C LYS A 250 2.54 -1.27 -38.10
N THR A 251 2.28 0.02 -38.29
CA THR A 251 1.63 0.87 -37.28
C THR A 251 0.29 0.27 -36.84
N VAL A 252 -0.53 -0.19 -37.79
CA VAL A 252 -1.84 -0.81 -37.49
C VAL A 252 -1.69 -2.13 -36.73
N GLU A 253 -0.71 -2.97 -37.08
CA GLU A 253 -0.41 -4.21 -36.36
C GLU A 253 0.01 -3.95 -34.91
N ASP A 254 0.89 -2.96 -34.69
CA ASP A 254 1.39 -2.62 -33.35
C ASP A 254 0.28 -1.99 -32.49
N LEU A 255 -0.56 -1.14 -33.08
CA LEU A 255 -1.76 -0.61 -32.41
C LEU A 255 -2.77 -1.71 -32.07
N ARG A 256 -2.99 -2.69 -32.97
CA ARG A 256 -3.85 -3.83 -32.66
C ARG A 256 -3.27 -4.69 -31.55
N ALA A 257 -1.96 -4.89 -31.52
CA ALA A 257 -1.29 -5.62 -30.44
C ALA A 257 -1.46 -4.91 -29.09
N LEU A 258 -1.28 -3.58 -29.05
CA LEU A 258 -1.56 -2.75 -27.87
C LEU A 258 -3.02 -2.88 -27.41
N CYS A 259 -3.97 -2.76 -28.34
CA CYS A 259 -5.41 -2.87 -28.07
C CYS A 259 -5.85 -4.30 -27.69
N GLY A 260 -5.09 -5.33 -28.06
CA GLY A 260 -5.36 -6.74 -27.72
C GLY A 260 -5.22 -7.03 -26.23
N SER A 261 -4.43 -6.23 -25.50
CA SER A 261 -4.28 -6.32 -24.05
C SER A 261 -5.10 -5.25 -23.34
N ARG A 262 -6.15 -5.66 -22.62
CA ARG A 262 -6.97 -4.76 -21.80
C ARG A 262 -6.16 -3.95 -20.79
N ARG A 263 -5.06 -4.51 -20.28
CA ARG A 263 -4.16 -3.86 -19.32
C ARG A 263 -3.36 -2.74 -19.97
N LEU A 264 -2.75 -3.02 -21.13
CA LEU A 264 -1.92 -2.05 -21.85
C LEU A 264 -2.76 -0.91 -22.42
N ILE A 265 -3.90 -1.21 -23.04
CA ILE A 265 -4.77 -0.14 -23.57
C ILE A 265 -5.37 0.72 -22.47
N GLY A 266 -5.69 0.17 -21.30
CA GLY A 266 -6.16 0.94 -20.15
C GLY A 266 -5.10 1.92 -19.65
N ALA A 267 -3.85 1.49 -19.56
CA ALA A 267 -2.73 2.35 -19.20
C ALA A 267 -2.45 3.41 -20.28
N ALA A 268 -2.38 3.00 -21.55
CA ALA A 268 -2.15 3.91 -22.66
C ALA A 268 -3.25 4.97 -22.79
N ALA A 269 -4.53 4.59 -22.63
CA ALA A 269 -5.65 5.52 -22.64
C ALA A 269 -5.56 6.56 -21.50
N GLY A 270 -5.12 6.15 -20.31
CA GLY A 270 -4.85 7.06 -19.21
C GLY A 270 -3.73 8.06 -19.52
N ILE A 271 -2.60 7.59 -20.07
CA ILE A 271 -1.48 8.44 -20.49
C ILE A 271 -1.91 9.43 -21.58
N VAL A 272 -2.64 8.97 -22.60
CA VAL A 272 -3.19 9.81 -23.69
C VAL A 272 -4.13 10.87 -23.13
N PHE A 273 -5.01 10.49 -22.19
CA PHE A 273 -5.92 11.41 -21.52
C PHE A 273 -5.15 12.50 -20.75
N PHE A 274 -4.14 12.11 -19.96
CA PHE A 274 -3.31 13.03 -19.20
C PHE A 274 -2.62 14.05 -20.11
N TRP A 275 -1.93 13.58 -21.16
CA TRP A 275 -1.20 14.46 -22.07
C TRP A 275 -2.14 15.34 -22.91
N GLY A 276 -3.32 14.84 -23.27
CA GLY A 276 -4.38 15.62 -23.90
C GLY A 276 -4.84 16.79 -23.02
N ILE A 277 -5.12 16.52 -21.73
CA ILE A 277 -5.45 17.58 -20.77
C ILE A 277 -4.26 18.52 -20.56
N ALA A 278 -3.03 18.00 -20.44
CA ALA A 278 -1.84 18.82 -20.19
C ALA A 278 -1.59 19.82 -21.34
N ALA A 279 -1.72 19.38 -22.59
CA ALA A 279 -1.57 20.23 -23.77
C ALA A 279 -2.55 21.40 -23.76
N VAL A 280 -3.80 21.16 -23.36
CA VAL A 280 -4.82 22.20 -23.29
C VAL A 280 -4.73 23.02 -22.00
N ALA A 281 -4.35 22.42 -20.88
CA ALA A 281 -4.18 23.12 -19.60
C ALA A 281 -3.13 24.22 -19.71
N GLN A 282 -2.03 23.98 -20.42
CA GLN A 282 -1.03 25.01 -20.68
C GLN A 282 -1.62 26.22 -21.43
N LEU A 283 -2.43 25.99 -22.46
CA LEU A 283 -3.13 27.05 -23.20
C LEU A 283 -4.18 27.76 -22.33
N ASN A 284 -4.90 27.00 -21.52
CA ASN A 284 -5.99 27.51 -20.71
C ASN A 284 -5.52 28.32 -19.49
N VAL A 285 -4.36 27.99 -18.89
CA VAL A 285 -3.78 28.78 -17.79
C VAL A 285 -3.41 30.18 -18.24
N ASP A 286 -2.84 30.30 -19.45
CA ASP A 286 -2.50 31.59 -20.04
C ASP A 286 -3.77 32.45 -20.21
N GLN A 287 -4.79 31.90 -20.88
CA GLN A 287 -6.08 32.58 -21.06
C GLN A 287 -6.78 32.90 -19.74
N TYR A 288 -6.71 32.00 -18.77
CA TYR A 288 -7.27 32.21 -17.43
C TYR A 288 -6.63 33.39 -16.72
N ALA A 289 -5.31 33.59 -16.86
CA ALA A 289 -4.63 34.73 -16.25
C ALA A 289 -5.10 36.06 -16.85
N PHE A 290 -5.17 36.16 -18.18
CA PHE A 290 -5.65 37.37 -18.87
C PHE A 290 -7.13 37.66 -18.57
N GLU A 291 -8.01 36.66 -18.61
CA GLU A 291 -9.42 36.79 -18.20
C GLU A 291 -9.58 37.11 -16.70
N SER A 292 -8.51 37.01 -15.91
CA SER A 292 -8.52 37.33 -14.48
C SER A 292 -7.80 38.62 -14.12
N GLY A 293 -7.46 39.45 -15.12
CA GLY A 293 -6.86 40.77 -14.96
C GLY A 293 -5.36 40.86 -15.22
N ALA A 294 -4.70 39.80 -15.70
CA ALA A 294 -3.31 39.92 -16.13
C ALA A 294 -3.20 40.80 -17.38
N THR A 295 -2.22 41.70 -17.40
CA THR A 295 -1.92 42.59 -18.53
C THR A 295 -0.60 42.27 -19.22
N THR A 296 0.27 41.52 -18.55
CA THR A 296 1.60 41.17 -19.06
C THR A 296 1.89 39.69 -18.89
N GLN A 297 2.71 39.12 -19.78
CA GLN A 297 3.13 37.71 -19.69
C GLN A 297 3.89 37.41 -18.40
N GLY A 298 4.64 38.39 -17.87
CA GLY A 298 5.36 38.26 -16.61
C GLY A 298 4.45 37.91 -15.42
N GLN A 299 3.20 38.35 -15.44
CA GLN A 299 2.19 38.04 -14.40
C GLN A 299 1.63 36.61 -14.51
N VAL A 300 1.72 35.98 -15.70
CA VAL A 300 1.28 34.60 -15.94
C VAL A 300 2.31 33.59 -15.44
N THR A 301 3.61 33.93 -15.55
CA THR A 301 4.74 33.04 -15.22
C THR A 301 4.65 32.36 -13.85
N PRO A 302 4.28 33.04 -12.74
CA PRO A 302 4.16 32.38 -11.43
C PRO A 302 3.12 31.25 -11.39
N LEU A 303 2.00 31.41 -12.13
CA LEU A 303 0.93 30.39 -12.21
C LEU A 303 1.41 29.14 -12.94
N LEU A 304 2.11 29.32 -14.06
CA LEU A 304 2.72 28.21 -14.81
C LEU A 304 3.82 27.53 -14.01
N LEU A 305 4.65 28.30 -13.28
CA LEU A 305 5.69 27.75 -12.43
C LEU A 305 5.10 26.91 -11.29
N ALA A 306 4.03 27.38 -10.65
CA ALA A 306 3.33 26.63 -9.61
C ALA A 306 2.80 25.30 -10.14
N LEU A 307 2.20 25.28 -11.34
CA LEU A 307 1.76 24.06 -12.02
C LEU A 307 2.94 23.09 -12.23
N VAL A 308 4.05 23.55 -12.83
CA VAL A 308 5.19 22.67 -13.13
C VAL A 308 5.88 22.13 -11.89
N ILE A 309 6.05 22.95 -10.85
CA ILE A 309 6.56 22.50 -9.54
C ILE A 309 5.62 21.44 -8.95
N GLY A 310 4.31 21.64 -9.09
CA GLY A 310 3.29 20.67 -8.71
C GLY A 310 3.49 19.33 -9.42
N ILE A 311 3.65 19.33 -10.75
CA ILE A 311 3.88 18.10 -11.54
C ILE A 311 5.16 17.39 -11.07
N GLY A 312 6.24 18.12 -10.81
CA GLY A 312 7.47 17.57 -10.24
C GLY A 312 7.26 16.93 -8.86
N GLY A 313 6.56 17.62 -7.96
CA GLY A 313 6.22 17.10 -6.63
C GLY A 313 5.32 15.86 -6.68
N GLY A 314 4.29 15.88 -7.51
CA GLY A 314 3.41 14.75 -7.78
C GLY A 314 4.16 13.54 -8.33
N SER A 315 5.08 13.76 -9.28
CA SER A 315 5.88 12.69 -9.90
C SER A 315 6.79 11.98 -8.89
N LEU A 316 7.42 12.74 -7.99
CA LEU A 316 8.23 12.17 -6.91
C LEU A 316 7.40 11.41 -5.87
N LEU A 317 6.22 11.93 -5.52
CA LEU A 317 5.29 11.26 -4.62
C LEU A 317 4.79 9.95 -5.23
N ALA A 318 4.39 9.99 -6.51
CA ALA A 318 3.97 8.83 -7.28
C ALA A 318 5.06 7.75 -7.28
N GLY A 319 6.29 8.15 -7.62
CA GLY A 319 7.43 7.24 -7.68
C GLY A 319 7.75 6.53 -6.36
N ARG A 320 7.56 7.21 -5.23
CA ARG A 320 7.75 6.63 -3.89
C ARG A 320 6.60 5.74 -3.44
N LEU A 321 5.36 6.14 -3.71
CA LEU A 321 4.16 5.48 -3.21
C LEU A 321 3.72 4.29 -4.08
N SER A 322 4.02 4.33 -5.39
CA SER A 322 3.60 3.30 -6.33
C SER A 322 4.61 2.13 -6.46
N GLY A 323 5.83 2.25 -5.92
CA GLY A 323 6.84 1.18 -5.92
C GLY A 323 6.58 0.02 -4.94
N GLN A 324 5.46 0.02 -4.20
CA GLN A 324 5.06 -1.09 -3.33
C GLN A 324 3.98 -1.92 -4.03
N GLY A 325 4.39 -3.05 -4.62
CA GLY A 325 3.52 -3.93 -5.41
C GLY A 325 2.17 -4.23 -4.76
N ALA A 326 1.09 -3.92 -5.48
CA ALA A 326 -0.27 -4.11 -5.00
C ALA A 326 -0.88 -5.45 -5.44
N ASP A 327 -0.41 -6.00 -6.55
CA ASP A 327 -0.97 -7.17 -7.23
C ASP A 327 0.11 -8.24 -7.41
N GLU A 328 -0.32 -9.50 -7.56
CA GLU A 328 0.57 -10.66 -7.71
C GLU A 328 1.41 -10.60 -9.00
N ASN A 329 0.88 -9.92 -10.02
CA ASN A 329 1.48 -9.80 -11.35
C ASN A 329 2.08 -8.42 -11.65
N SER A 330 2.12 -7.51 -10.67
CA SER A 330 2.55 -6.11 -10.89
C SER A 330 3.22 -5.53 -9.64
N GLN A 331 4.49 -5.18 -9.78
CA GLN A 331 5.25 -4.45 -8.76
C GLN A 331 4.89 -2.96 -8.72
N VAL A 332 4.27 -2.44 -9.79
CA VAL A 332 3.71 -1.09 -9.81
C VAL A 332 2.28 -1.08 -9.25
N ASN A 333 2.02 -0.21 -8.28
CA ASN A 333 0.71 -0.02 -7.66
C ASN A 333 -0.07 1.12 -8.32
N LEU A 334 -1.12 0.77 -9.07
CA LEU A 334 -2.03 1.70 -9.73
C LEU A 334 -3.03 2.39 -8.78
N GLY A 335 -3.06 2.02 -7.49
CA GLY A 335 -4.02 2.55 -6.51
C GLY A 335 -3.92 4.06 -6.31
N ILE A 336 -2.76 4.67 -6.63
CA ILE A 336 -2.54 6.12 -6.54
C ILE A 336 -3.13 6.91 -7.73
N VAL A 337 -3.40 6.26 -8.87
CA VAL A 337 -3.91 6.92 -10.08
C VAL A 337 -5.28 7.58 -9.83
N PRO A 338 -6.28 6.92 -9.20
CA PRO A 338 -7.52 7.58 -8.80
C PRO A 338 -7.33 8.76 -7.85
N VAL A 339 -6.32 8.71 -6.97
CA VAL A 339 -6.03 9.82 -6.06
C VAL A 339 -5.53 11.02 -6.85
N GLY A 340 -4.63 10.80 -7.81
CA GLY A 340 -4.18 11.83 -8.75
C GLY A 340 -5.35 12.45 -9.52
N GLY A 341 -6.23 11.62 -10.09
CA GLY A 341 -7.42 12.08 -10.82
C GLY A 341 -8.40 12.87 -9.95
N MET A 342 -8.60 12.47 -8.69
CA MET A 342 -9.48 13.20 -7.75
C MET A 342 -8.90 14.56 -7.35
N ILE A 343 -7.57 14.64 -7.16
CA ILE A 343 -6.88 15.91 -6.92
C ILE A 343 -7.01 16.83 -8.14
N MET A 344 -6.78 16.31 -9.36
CA MET A 344 -6.97 17.06 -10.60
C MET A 344 -8.40 17.59 -10.74
N ALA A 345 -9.40 16.72 -10.53
CA ALA A 345 -10.81 17.10 -10.62
C ALA A 345 -11.17 18.20 -9.62
N THR A 346 -10.69 18.09 -8.38
CA THR A 346 -10.95 19.08 -7.32
C THR A 346 -10.25 20.41 -7.60
N ALA A 347 -8.99 20.38 -8.04
CA ALA A 347 -8.23 21.58 -8.36
C ALA A 347 -8.84 22.34 -9.54
N CYS A 348 -9.22 21.62 -10.61
CA CYS A 348 -9.93 22.21 -11.75
C CYS A 348 -11.29 22.79 -11.34
N LEU A 349 -12.04 22.10 -10.45
CA LEU A 349 -13.30 22.62 -9.95
C LEU A 349 -13.10 23.92 -9.17
N ALA A 350 -12.11 23.96 -8.28
CA ALA A 350 -11.79 25.15 -7.51
C ALA A 350 -11.36 26.35 -8.40
N LEU A 351 -10.56 26.10 -9.44
CA LEU A 351 -10.18 27.11 -10.43
C LEU A 351 -11.37 27.61 -11.25
N SER A 352 -12.38 26.78 -11.50
CA SER A 352 -13.60 27.20 -12.22
C SER A 352 -14.45 28.19 -11.40
N PHE A 353 -14.38 28.12 -10.07
CA PHE A 353 -15.11 29.01 -9.14
C PHE A 353 -14.25 30.14 -8.57
N SER A 354 -13.04 30.36 -9.09
CA SER A 354 -12.18 31.45 -8.62
C SER A 354 -12.77 32.82 -8.96
N GLY A 355 -12.54 33.81 -8.09
CA GLY A 355 -13.02 35.19 -8.28
C GLY A 355 -12.57 35.80 -9.61
N GLN A 356 -13.37 36.72 -10.16
CA GLN A 356 -13.14 37.27 -11.51
C GLN A 356 -11.84 38.07 -11.62
N GLU A 357 -11.51 38.88 -10.62
CA GLU A 357 -10.25 39.65 -10.60
C GLU A 357 -9.27 39.03 -9.62
N ILE A 358 -8.29 38.32 -10.18
CA ILE A 358 -7.22 37.67 -9.41
C ILE A 358 -6.02 38.61 -9.33
N PHE A 359 -5.76 39.38 -10.38
CA PHE A 359 -4.72 40.39 -10.40
C PHE A 359 -5.30 41.73 -9.96
N GLN A 360 -4.73 42.32 -8.90
CA GLN A 360 -5.13 43.63 -8.40
C GLN A 360 -4.05 44.66 -8.77
N PRO A 361 -4.39 45.81 -9.36
CA PRO A 361 -3.41 46.81 -9.82
C PRO A 361 -2.45 47.29 -8.72
N ASP A 362 -2.95 47.37 -7.48
CA ASP A 362 -2.24 47.99 -6.36
C ASP A 362 -1.44 46.99 -5.49
N LYS A 363 -1.54 45.69 -5.78
CA LYS A 363 -0.90 44.62 -4.99
C LYS A 363 -0.19 43.61 -5.87
N SER A 364 1.14 43.52 -5.72
CA SER A 364 1.98 42.52 -6.39
C SER A 364 1.65 41.07 -6.00
N LEU A 365 1.12 40.85 -4.78
CA LEU A 365 0.62 39.56 -4.30
C LEU A 365 -0.81 39.72 -3.75
N SER A 366 -1.78 39.23 -4.50
CA SER A 366 -3.17 39.15 -4.06
C SER A 366 -3.48 37.75 -3.49
N ILE A 367 -4.49 37.67 -2.61
CA ILE A 367 -4.98 36.37 -2.10
C ILE A 367 -5.53 35.52 -3.24
N GLY A 368 -6.18 36.13 -4.23
CA GLY A 368 -6.61 35.46 -5.45
C GLY A 368 -5.46 34.78 -6.18
N LEU A 369 -4.32 35.46 -6.33
CA LEU A 369 -3.17 34.95 -7.08
C LEU A 369 -2.54 33.76 -6.35
N ILE A 370 -2.38 33.89 -5.03
CA ILE A 370 -1.84 32.82 -4.18
C ILE A 370 -2.76 31.60 -4.22
N THR A 371 -4.08 31.79 -4.11
CA THR A 371 -5.04 30.68 -4.16
C THR A 371 -5.09 30.02 -5.52
N ALA A 372 -5.06 30.79 -6.62
CA ALA A 372 -4.98 30.23 -7.97
C ALA A 372 -3.68 29.45 -8.20
N ALA A 373 -2.54 29.99 -7.76
CA ALA A 373 -1.26 29.30 -7.82
C ALA A 373 -1.26 28.01 -7.00
N TRP A 374 -1.88 28.02 -5.81
CA TRP A 374 -2.03 26.82 -4.97
C TRP A 374 -2.87 25.73 -5.65
N TRP A 375 -3.99 26.10 -6.27
CA TRP A 375 -4.81 25.13 -7.00
C TRP A 375 -4.11 24.61 -8.26
N LEU A 376 -3.33 25.44 -8.96
CA LEU A 376 -2.51 24.97 -10.08
C LEU A 376 -1.37 24.05 -9.61
N PHE A 377 -0.75 24.35 -8.47
CA PHE A 377 0.21 23.45 -7.84
C PHE A 377 -0.45 22.10 -7.52
N LEU A 378 -1.64 22.09 -6.89
CA LEU A 378 -2.36 20.86 -6.61
C LEU A 378 -2.78 20.12 -7.89
N LEU A 379 -3.23 20.84 -8.92
CA LEU A 379 -3.51 20.27 -10.24
C LEU A 379 -2.27 19.53 -10.76
N GLY A 380 -1.09 20.16 -10.68
CA GLY A 380 0.18 19.54 -11.04
C GLY A 380 0.50 18.30 -10.20
N VAL A 381 0.33 18.36 -8.87
CA VAL A 381 0.56 17.22 -7.97
C VAL A 381 -0.33 16.04 -8.37
N GLY A 382 -1.62 16.29 -8.61
CA GLY A 382 -2.56 15.29 -9.07
C GLY A 382 -2.15 14.69 -10.42
N ALA A 383 -1.69 15.54 -11.34
CA ALA A 383 -1.25 15.16 -12.67
C ALA A 383 -0.03 14.20 -12.61
N GLY A 384 0.99 14.51 -11.81
CA GLY A 384 2.15 13.62 -11.62
C GLY A 384 1.78 12.30 -10.91
N MET A 385 0.82 12.33 -9.98
CA MET A 385 0.29 11.12 -9.32
C MET A 385 -0.59 10.25 -10.23
N PHE A 386 -1.09 10.81 -11.32
CA PHE A 386 -1.89 10.11 -12.31
C PHE A 386 -1.01 9.44 -13.37
N ASP A 387 -0.05 10.15 -13.95
CA ASP A 387 0.70 9.70 -15.13
C ASP A 387 1.84 8.72 -14.82
N VAL A 388 2.71 9.05 -13.85
CA VAL A 388 3.91 8.25 -13.53
C VAL A 388 3.63 6.76 -13.24
N PRO A 389 2.59 6.39 -12.48
CA PRO A 389 2.25 4.97 -12.27
C PRO A 389 1.78 4.28 -13.55
N LEU A 390 1.08 4.99 -14.43
CA LEU A 390 0.60 4.45 -15.70
C LEU A 390 1.76 4.18 -16.65
N GLU A 391 2.74 5.09 -16.73
CA GLU A 391 3.96 4.88 -17.52
C GLU A 391 4.77 3.68 -17.00
N ALA A 392 4.98 3.62 -15.69
CA ALA A 392 5.71 2.52 -15.07
C ALA A 392 5.00 1.17 -15.27
N TYR A 393 3.66 1.15 -15.15
CA TYR A 393 2.86 -0.04 -15.38
C TYR A 393 2.86 -0.47 -16.84
N LEU A 394 2.79 0.48 -17.78
CA LEU A 394 2.89 0.19 -19.21
C LEU A 394 4.25 -0.46 -19.54
N GLN A 395 5.35 0.07 -19.01
CA GLN A 395 6.69 -0.50 -19.19
C GLN A 395 6.82 -1.89 -18.57
N GLU A 396 6.28 -2.11 -17.37
CA GLU A 396 6.34 -3.41 -16.68
C GLU A 396 5.53 -4.49 -17.40
N GLN A 397 4.34 -4.17 -17.89
CA GLN A 397 3.42 -5.14 -18.49
C GLN A 397 3.67 -5.36 -19.99
N SER A 398 4.52 -4.55 -20.62
CA SER A 398 4.84 -4.68 -22.04
C SER A 398 5.68 -5.93 -22.29
N PRO A 399 5.40 -6.71 -23.35
CA PRO A 399 6.24 -7.83 -23.73
C PRO A 399 7.70 -7.38 -23.96
N PRO A 400 8.71 -8.06 -23.37
CA PRO A 400 10.11 -7.64 -23.48
C PRO A 400 10.63 -7.57 -24.93
N ASP A 401 10.10 -8.41 -25.82
CA ASP A 401 10.44 -8.51 -27.24
C ASP A 401 9.83 -7.39 -28.10
N ARG A 402 8.84 -6.65 -27.59
CA ARG A 402 8.08 -5.62 -28.33
C ARG A 402 7.85 -4.34 -27.51
N LEU A 403 8.70 -4.10 -26.51
CA LEU A 403 8.60 -2.94 -25.64
C LEU A 403 8.74 -1.64 -26.44
N GLY A 404 9.68 -1.58 -27.39
CA GLY A 404 9.89 -0.43 -28.26
C GLY A 404 8.66 -0.11 -29.12
N ALA A 405 8.10 -1.12 -29.79
CA ALA A 405 6.85 -0.98 -30.56
C ALA A 405 5.66 -0.52 -29.70
N THR A 406 5.54 -1.02 -28.47
CA THR A 406 4.47 -0.64 -27.53
C THR A 406 4.60 0.82 -27.10
N LEU A 407 5.81 1.26 -26.76
CA LEU A 407 6.11 2.66 -26.40
C LEU A 407 5.91 3.59 -27.60
N ALA A 408 6.34 3.20 -28.80
CA ALA A 408 6.14 3.99 -30.01
C ALA A 408 4.66 4.16 -30.37
N SER A 409 3.88 3.08 -30.28
CA SER A 409 2.44 3.10 -30.50
C SER A 409 1.71 3.98 -29.48
N THR A 410 2.13 3.91 -28.21
CA THR A 410 1.59 4.77 -27.16
C THR A 410 1.92 6.24 -27.42
N ASN A 411 3.16 6.56 -27.80
CA ASN A 411 3.55 7.92 -28.18
C ASN A 411 2.73 8.45 -29.36
N LEU A 412 2.49 7.63 -30.40
CA LEU A 412 1.61 8.02 -31.51
C LEU A 412 0.22 8.44 -31.00
N LEU A 413 -0.38 7.63 -30.12
CA LEU A 413 -1.69 7.95 -29.53
C LEU A 413 -1.64 9.22 -28.68
N VAL A 414 -0.58 9.41 -27.90
CA VAL A 414 -0.37 10.60 -27.05
C VAL A 414 -0.34 11.86 -27.90
N PHE A 415 0.53 11.90 -28.91
CA PHE A 415 0.68 13.07 -29.77
C PHE A 415 -0.55 13.34 -30.63
N THR A 416 -1.21 12.29 -31.12
CA THR A 416 -2.50 12.42 -31.82
C THR A 416 -3.58 12.97 -30.88
N GLY A 417 -3.63 12.46 -29.64
CA GLY A 417 -4.55 12.93 -28.59
C GLY A 417 -4.31 14.39 -28.23
N MET A 418 -3.05 14.79 -28.04
CA MET A 418 -2.67 16.19 -27.79
C MET A 418 -3.17 17.12 -28.92
N LEU A 419 -2.91 16.77 -30.19
CA LEU A 419 -3.40 17.55 -31.33
C LEU A 419 -4.93 17.65 -31.36
N ALA A 420 -5.62 16.52 -31.16
CA ALA A 420 -7.08 16.48 -31.14
C ALA A 420 -7.65 17.32 -29.98
N SER A 421 -7.04 17.25 -28.79
CA SER A 421 -7.43 18.06 -27.63
C SER A 421 -7.16 19.55 -27.85
N SER A 422 -6.01 19.93 -28.44
CA SER A 422 -5.71 21.33 -28.78
C SER A 422 -6.67 21.89 -29.83
N LEU A 423 -7.07 21.09 -30.83
CA LEU A 423 -8.10 21.49 -31.79
C LEU A 423 -9.47 21.62 -31.10
N GLY A 424 -9.82 20.68 -30.24
CA GLY A 424 -11.04 20.77 -29.41
C GLY A 424 -11.06 22.03 -28.55
N TYR A 425 -9.93 22.42 -27.97
CA TYR A 425 -9.79 23.68 -27.22
C TYR A 425 -10.03 24.92 -28.10
N TYR A 426 -9.47 24.94 -29.31
CA TYR A 426 -9.74 26.01 -30.26
C TYR A 426 -11.24 26.14 -30.55
N VAL A 427 -11.94 25.02 -30.76
CA VAL A 427 -13.40 25.02 -30.94
C VAL A 427 -14.12 25.54 -29.69
N LEU A 428 -13.74 25.10 -28.49
CA LEU A 428 -14.33 25.58 -27.22
C LEU A 428 -14.10 27.08 -26.96
N ARG A 429 -13.08 27.67 -27.59
CA ARG A 429 -12.70 29.08 -27.45
C ARG A 429 -13.07 29.92 -28.66
N MET A 430 -13.69 29.33 -29.68
CA MET A 430 -14.07 30.03 -30.89
C MET A 430 -15.01 31.20 -30.52
N PRO A 431 -14.73 32.43 -31.00
CA PRO A 431 -15.59 33.57 -30.73
C PRO A 431 -16.93 33.40 -31.46
N VAL A 432 -18.03 33.57 -30.73
CA VAL A 432 -19.40 33.46 -31.25
C VAL A 432 -20.15 34.75 -30.94
N GLY A 433 -20.73 35.38 -31.98
CA GLY A 433 -21.43 36.66 -31.90
C GLY A 433 -21.08 37.59 -33.07
N ALA A 434 -21.72 38.76 -33.14
CA ALA A 434 -21.30 39.82 -34.06
C ALA A 434 -19.88 40.31 -33.68
N GLU A 435 -19.07 40.72 -34.68
CA GLU A 435 -17.62 41.02 -34.50
C GLU A 435 -17.30 41.93 -33.31
N GLU A 436 -18.17 42.89 -32.98
CA GLU A 436 -17.96 43.82 -31.86
C GLU A 436 -18.28 43.25 -30.46
N LEU A 437 -19.01 42.13 -30.37
CA LEU A 437 -19.46 41.53 -29.10
C LEU A 437 -19.08 40.05 -28.96
N ALA A 438 -18.26 39.52 -29.87
CA ALA A 438 -17.96 38.10 -29.93
C ALA A 438 -17.22 37.63 -28.67
N LYS A 439 -17.86 36.73 -27.91
CA LYS A 439 -17.28 36.11 -26.70
C LYS A 439 -16.91 34.66 -27.02
N PRO A 440 -15.88 34.10 -26.37
CA PRO A 440 -15.56 32.69 -26.52
C PRO A 440 -16.74 31.83 -26.05
N LEU A 441 -17.00 30.70 -26.73
CA LEU A 441 -18.03 29.71 -26.35
C LEU A 441 -17.96 29.32 -24.87
N PHE A 442 -16.75 29.09 -24.36
CA PHE A 442 -16.49 28.90 -22.94
C PHE A 442 -15.37 29.83 -22.47
N SER A 443 -15.54 30.44 -21.29
CA SER A 443 -14.45 31.12 -20.57
C SER A 443 -13.37 30.12 -20.15
N ALA A 444 -12.17 30.59 -19.79
CA ALA A 444 -11.11 29.71 -19.31
C ALA A 444 -11.51 28.97 -18.03
N ARG A 445 -12.35 29.60 -17.19
CA ARG A 445 -13.00 28.98 -16.03
C ARG A 445 -13.98 27.87 -16.43
N GLY A 446 -14.77 28.09 -17.48
CA GLY A 446 -15.66 27.08 -18.06
C GLY A 446 -14.89 25.87 -18.59
N VAL A 447 -13.73 26.08 -19.21
CA VAL A 447 -12.84 24.99 -19.64
C VAL A 447 -12.31 24.20 -18.44
N PHE A 448 -11.94 24.85 -17.33
CA PHE A 448 -11.57 24.14 -16.10
C PHE A 448 -12.72 23.31 -15.53
N LEU A 449 -13.97 23.76 -15.64
CA LEU A 449 -15.13 22.93 -15.24
C LEU A 449 -15.24 21.67 -16.10
N ILE A 450 -15.07 21.77 -17.41
CA ILE A 450 -15.04 20.61 -18.32
C ILE A 450 -13.92 19.66 -17.90
N PHE A 451 -12.73 20.18 -17.59
CA PHE A 451 -11.61 19.36 -17.12
C PHE A 451 -11.89 18.66 -15.80
N SER A 452 -12.59 19.34 -14.88
CA SER A 452 -13.01 18.72 -13.62
C SER A 452 -13.90 17.50 -13.88
N LEU A 453 -14.89 17.64 -14.78
CA LEU A 453 -15.77 16.53 -15.15
C LEU A 453 -15.01 15.39 -15.83
N LEU A 454 -14.13 15.70 -16.78
CA LEU A 454 -13.30 14.73 -17.48
C LEU A 454 -12.34 13.99 -16.52
N ALA A 455 -11.69 14.71 -15.60
CA ALA A 455 -10.84 14.13 -14.56
C ALA A 455 -11.64 13.27 -13.57
N GLY A 456 -12.89 13.66 -13.28
CA GLY A 456 -13.84 12.84 -12.51
C GLY A 456 -14.16 11.52 -13.22
N ILE A 457 -14.45 11.58 -14.53
CA ILE A 457 -14.70 10.38 -15.35
C ILE A 457 -13.45 9.48 -15.39
N ALA A 458 -12.27 10.06 -15.61
CA ALA A 458 -11.01 9.33 -15.61
C ALA A 458 -10.71 8.67 -14.25
N THR A 459 -11.02 9.36 -13.15
CA THR A 459 -10.94 8.81 -11.78
C THR A 459 -11.84 7.58 -11.64
N VAL A 460 -13.10 7.67 -12.07
CA VAL A 460 -14.04 6.53 -12.03
C VAL A 460 -13.55 5.39 -12.91
N ALA A 461 -13.07 5.68 -14.13
CA ALA A 461 -12.52 4.68 -15.04
C ALA A 461 -11.29 3.99 -14.44
N ALA A 462 -10.40 4.73 -13.77
CA ALA A 462 -9.23 4.18 -13.08
C ALA A 462 -9.64 3.24 -11.92
N ILE A 463 -10.63 3.63 -11.12
CA ILE A 463 -11.18 2.79 -10.03
C ILE A 463 -11.79 1.50 -10.59
N VAL A 464 -12.53 1.59 -11.70
CA VAL A 464 -13.17 0.43 -12.34
C VAL A 464 -12.15 -0.48 -13.01
N SER A 465 -11.05 0.08 -13.53
CA SER A 465 -10.00 -0.67 -14.22
C SER A 465 -9.02 -1.37 -13.27
N ALA A 466 -8.72 -0.76 -12.12
CA ALA A 466 -7.81 -1.31 -11.10
C ALA A 466 -8.44 -1.40 -9.69
N PRO A 467 -9.62 -2.04 -9.54
CA PRO A 467 -10.43 -1.98 -8.32
C PRO A 467 -9.70 -2.54 -7.08
N ARG A 468 -8.89 -3.58 -7.25
CA ARG A 468 -8.09 -4.18 -6.15
C ARG A 468 -7.09 -3.18 -5.60
N SER A 469 -6.31 -2.55 -6.47
CA SER A 469 -5.26 -1.60 -6.10
C SER A 469 -5.86 -0.33 -5.49
N SER A 470 -6.94 0.20 -6.06
CA SER A 470 -7.67 1.35 -5.52
C SER A 470 -8.25 1.06 -4.14
N LEU A 471 -8.90 -0.10 -3.97
CA LEU A 471 -9.49 -0.50 -2.70
C LEU A 471 -8.44 -0.74 -1.64
N ARG A 472 -7.34 -1.43 -1.97
CA ARG A 472 -6.22 -1.67 -1.06
C ARG A 472 -5.63 -0.35 -0.55
N LEU A 473 -5.38 0.61 -1.46
CA LEU A 473 -4.85 1.92 -1.07
C LEU A 473 -5.84 2.69 -0.20
N PHE A 474 -7.12 2.72 -0.57
CA PHE A 474 -8.16 3.37 0.22
C PHE A 474 -8.25 2.80 1.64
N VAL A 475 -8.24 1.48 1.78
CA VAL A 475 -8.32 0.83 3.09
C VAL A 475 -7.02 1.04 3.88
N ASP A 476 -5.83 0.92 3.27
CA ASP A 476 -4.56 1.20 3.94
C ASP A 476 -4.50 2.64 4.48
N TRP A 477 -4.89 3.62 3.66
CA TRP A 477 -5.00 5.02 4.08
C TRP A 477 -5.97 5.20 5.24
N THR A 478 -7.17 4.62 5.12
CA THR A 478 -8.20 4.68 6.16
C THR A 478 -7.70 4.08 7.48
N VAL A 479 -7.06 2.91 7.40
CA VAL A 479 -6.50 2.22 8.58
C VAL A 479 -5.36 3.02 9.20
N ARG A 480 -4.46 3.64 8.43
CA ARG A 480 -3.35 4.45 8.97
C ARG A 480 -3.80 5.80 9.53
N LEU A 481 -4.88 6.36 8.98
CA LEU A 481 -5.50 7.57 9.47
C LEU A 481 -6.11 7.32 10.86
N VAL A 482 -6.90 6.25 10.97
CA VAL A 482 -7.63 5.89 12.19
C VAL A 482 -6.74 5.18 13.23
N TYR A 483 -5.81 4.33 12.82
CA TYR A 483 -5.00 3.47 13.70
C TYR A 483 -3.49 3.65 13.47
N ARG A 484 -2.70 3.43 14.53
CA ARG A 484 -1.24 3.31 14.43
C ARG A 484 -0.90 1.86 14.11
N PHE A 485 -0.91 1.53 12.82
CA PHE A 485 -0.66 0.19 12.32
C PHE A 485 0.84 -0.15 12.29
N ARG A 486 1.23 -1.27 12.90
CA ARG A 486 2.60 -1.81 12.87
C ARG A 486 2.59 -3.25 12.43
N ILE A 487 3.48 -3.59 11.50
CA ILE A 487 3.71 -4.95 11.03
C ILE A 487 5.08 -5.38 11.53
N GLN A 488 5.17 -6.56 12.14
CA GLN A 488 6.41 -7.18 12.63
C GLN A 488 6.51 -8.60 12.09
N GLY A 489 7.73 -9.09 11.83
CA GLY A 489 7.95 -10.48 11.44
C GLY A 489 7.56 -10.81 10.00
N ALA A 490 7.21 -9.82 9.16
CA ALA A 490 6.76 -10.04 7.78
C ALA A 490 7.84 -10.69 6.89
N GLU A 491 9.10 -10.62 7.30
CA GLU A 491 10.24 -11.35 6.75
C GLU A 491 10.14 -12.88 6.88
N SER A 492 9.32 -13.37 7.82
CA SER A 492 9.06 -14.81 8.01
C SER A 492 8.13 -15.38 6.94
N LEU A 493 7.44 -14.53 6.17
CA LEU A 493 6.60 -14.95 5.06
C LEU A 493 7.46 -15.45 3.89
N PRO A 494 7.17 -16.62 3.31
CA PRO A 494 7.89 -17.11 2.13
C PRO A 494 7.82 -16.09 0.98
N ALA A 495 8.98 -15.80 0.37
CA ALA A 495 9.04 -14.91 -0.79
C ALA A 495 8.32 -15.49 -2.03
N SER A 496 8.28 -16.82 -2.12
CA SER A 496 7.58 -17.58 -3.17
C SER A 496 7.03 -18.90 -2.60
N GLY A 497 6.07 -19.51 -3.30
CA GLY A 497 5.43 -20.75 -2.89
C GLY A 497 4.22 -20.55 -1.95
N PRO A 498 3.47 -21.62 -1.66
CA PRO A 498 2.25 -21.56 -0.87
C PRO A 498 2.52 -21.41 0.63
N ALA A 499 1.59 -20.77 1.34
CA ALA A 499 1.58 -20.75 2.80
C ALA A 499 0.17 -20.58 3.35
N VAL A 500 -0.09 -21.17 4.52
CA VAL A 500 -1.34 -21.01 5.27
C VAL A 500 -1.11 -20.06 6.43
N ILE A 501 -1.68 -18.85 6.38
CA ILE A 501 -1.61 -17.88 7.46
C ILE A 501 -2.71 -18.22 8.47
N VAL A 502 -2.28 -18.61 9.68
CA VAL A 502 -3.19 -18.99 10.77
C VAL A 502 -3.21 -17.86 11.80
N GLY A 503 -4.30 -17.09 11.78
CA GLY A 503 -4.46 -15.92 12.63
C GLY A 503 -5.35 -16.15 13.84
N ASN A 504 -5.15 -15.36 14.89
CA ASN A 504 -6.16 -15.18 15.94
C ASN A 504 -7.27 -14.25 15.44
N HIS A 505 -8.49 -14.36 16.00
CA HIS A 505 -9.65 -13.61 15.54
C HIS A 505 -10.25 -12.74 16.66
N ILE A 506 -9.83 -11.48 16.75
CA ILE A 506 -10.23 -10.51 17.77
C ILE A 506 -11.35 -9.57 17.30
N SER A 507 -11.39 -9.24 16.01
CA SER A 507 -12.31 -8.24 15.46
C SER A 507 -12.86 -8.63 14.08
N TRP A 508 -13.97 -8.02 13.69
CA TRP A 508 -14.49 -8.19 12.32
C TRP A 508 -13.53 -7.64 11.25
N LEU A 509 -12.71 -6.65 11.60
CA LEU A 509 -11.77 -6.02 10.69
C LEU A 509 -10.54 -6.89 10.41
N ASP A 510 -10.32 -7.95 11.19
CA ASP A 510 -9.11 -8.78 11.12
C ASP A 510 -8.83 -9.26 9.70
N GLY A 511 -9.83 -9.83 9.02
CA GLY A 511 -9.67 -10.33 7.66
C GLY A 511 -9.26 -9.25 6.66
N PHE A 512 -9.71 -8.00 6.86
CA PHE A 512 -9.30 -6.86 6.04
C PHE A 512 -7.85 -6.47 6.36
N LEU A 513 -7.48 -6.44 7.65
CA LEU A 513 -6.13 -6.07 8.08
C LEU A 513 -5.06 -7.08 7.64
N VAL A 514 -5.38 -8.38 7.60
CA VAL A 514 -4.43 -9.41 7.13
C VAL A 514 -4.06 -9.18 5.66
N VAL A 515 -5.05 -8.87 4.82
CA VAL A 515 -4.83 -8.56 3.39
C VAL A 515 -3.94 -7.34 3.20
N LEU A 516 -4.01 -6.36 4.11
CA LEU A 516 -3.16 -5.17 4.07
C LEU A 516 -1.74 -5.43 4.60
N ALA A 517 -1.61 -6.24 5.64
CA ALA A 517 -0.33 -6.51 6.30
C ALA A 517 0.57 -7.46 5.52
N ALA A 518 -0.02 -8.37 4.76
CA ALA A 518 0.73 -9.33 3.98
C ALA A 518 1.41 -8.66 2.76
N ARG A 519 2.65 -9.08 2.49
CA ARG A 519 3.43 -8.61 1.32
C ARG A 519 2.91 -9.16 -0.01
N ARG A 520 2.18 -10.28 0.04
CA ARG A 520 1.52 -10.94 -1.10
C ARG A 520 0.00 -10.97 -0.86
N PRO A 521 -0.83 -10.99 -1.92
CA PRO A 521 -2.27 -11.14 -1.76
C PRO A 521 -2.63 -12.39 -0.94
N VAL A 522 -3.46 -12.22 0.09
CA VAL A 522 -3.94 -13.32 0.95
C VAL A 522 -5.41 -13.56 0.66
N ARG A 523 -5.76 -14.80 0.32
CA ARG A 523 -7.14 -15.23 0.13
C ARG A 523 -7.69 -15.65 1.49
N MET A 524 -8.48 -14.78 2.10
CA MET A 524 -9.09 -15.06 3.40
C MET A 524 -10.27 -16.03 3.24
N VAL A 525 -10.31 -17.06 4.09
CA VAL A 525 -11.47 -17.93 4.24
C VAL A 525 -12.48 -17.22 5.16
N VAL A 526 -13.65 -16.86 4.61
CA VAL A 526 -14.64 -16.02 5.29
C VAL A 526 -15.99 -16.71 5.32
N TYR A 527 -16.69 -16.61 6.45
CA TYR A 527 -18.05 -17.11 6.59
C TYR A 527 -19.02 -16.32 5.70
N GLY A 528 -19.56 -16.96 4.67
CA GLY A 528 -20.40 -16.37 3.62
C GLY A 528 -21.59 -15.55 4.14
N PRO A 529 -22.32 -16.02 5.17
CA PRO A 529 -23.47 -15.28 5.72
C PRO A 529 -23.12 -13.93 6.36
N ASN A 530 -21.84 -13.64 6.65
CA ASN A 530 -21.40 -12.32 7.14
C ASN A 530 -21.24 -11.30 5.99
N ILE A 531 -21.20 -11.75 4.74
CA ILE A 531 -20.99 -10.91 3.54
C ILE A 531 -22.33 -10.84 2.78
N GLN A 532 -23.25 -10.05 3.32
CA GLN A 532 -24.57 -9.83 2.72
C GLN A 532 -24.61 -8.54 1.90
N GLY A 533 -25.42 -8.53 0.84
CA GLY A 533 -25.57 -7.37 -0.06
C GLY A 533 -24.61 -7.35 -1.25
N ARG A 534 -25.03 -6.67 -2.32
CA ARG A 534 -24.32 -6.66 -3.61
C ARG A 534 -22.93 -6.02 -3.53
N PHE A 535 -22.79 -4.98 -2.69
CA PHE A 535 -21.52 -4.26 -2.51
C PHE A 535 -20.46 -5.11 -1.80
N LEU A 536 -20.78 -5.67 -0.63
CA LEU A 536 -19.88 -6.53 0.14
C LEU A 536 -19.47 -7.79 -0.63
N LYS A 537 -20.38 -8.40 -1.39
CA LYS A 537 -20.03 -9.52 -2.29
C LYS A 537 -19.06 -9.13 -3.40
N ARG A 538 -19.22 -7.94 -4.00
CA ARG A 538 -18.26 -7.42 -4.98
C ARG A 538 -16.90 -7.15 -4.35
N LEU A 539 -16.85 -6.57 -3.14
CA LEU A 539 -15.60 -6.35 -2.41
C LEU A 539 -14.88 -7.67 -2.09
N ALA A 540 -15.62 -8.66 -1.56
CA ALA A 540 -15.08 -9.99 -1.28
C ALA A 540 -14.52 -10.66 -2.54
N ALA A 541 -15.21 -10.52 -3.68
CA ALA A 541 -14.71 -11.00 -4.96
C ALA A 541 -13.44 -10.27 -5.41
N GLN A 542 -13.34 -8.95 -5.21
CA GLN A 542 -12.12 -8.20 -5.54
C GLN A 542 -10.92 -8.70 -4.74
N TRP A 543 -11.09 -8.99 -3.46
CA TRP A 543 -10.03 -9.53 -2.62
C TRP A 543 -9.89 -11.05 -2.63
N GLN A 544 -10.61 -11.74 -3.53
CA GLN A 544 -10.54 -13.18 -3.73
C GLN A 544 -10.80 -13.97 -2.44
N PHE A 545 -11.74 -13.50 -1.62
CA PHE A 545 -12.16 -14.17 -0.40
C PHE A 545 -12.86 -15.49 -0.74
N ILE A 546 -12.46 -16.54 -0.04
CA ILE A 546 -13.05 -17.87 -0.17
C ILE A 546 -14.24 -17.91 0.78
N LEU A 547 -15.43 -17.69 0.22
CA LEU A 547 -16.68 -17.68 0.98
C LEU A 547 -17.17 -19.12 1.18
N PHE A 548 -17.52 -19.48 2.41
CA PHE A 548 -18.18 -20.74 2.70
C PHE A 548 -19.47 -20.54 3.50
N ASP A 549 -20.50 -21.29 3.12
CA ASP A 549 -21.74 -21.43 3.85
C ASP A 549 -21.74 -22.75 4.65
N PRO A 550 -22.51 -22.86 5.75
CA PRO A 550 -22.58 -24.06 6.60
C PRO A 550 -23.40 -25.20 5.95
N HIS A 551 -23.17 -25.46 4.67
CA HIS A 551 -23.78 -26.53 3.90
C HIS A 551 -22.68 -27.44 3.30
N PRO A 552 -22.81 -28.78 3.33
CA PRO A 552 -21.76 -29.71 2.91
C PRO A 552 -21.16 -29.42 1.53
N LYS A 553 -22.02 -29.09 0.54
CA LYS A 553 -21.58 -28.73 -0.82
C LYS A 553 -20.72 -27.45 -0.87
N SER A 554 -21.05 -26.43 -0.08
CA SER A 554 -20.28 -25.18 -0.04
C SER A 554 -18.94 -25.37 0.64
N ILE A 555 -18.89 -26.17 1.71
CA ILE A 555 -17.65 -26.51 2.41
C ILE A 555 -16.72 -27.28 1.46
N ALA A 556 -17.24 -28.26 0.72
CA ALA A 556 -16.45 -29.00 -0.27
C ALA A 556 -15.89 -28.09 -1.38
N ARG A 557 -16.67 -27.11 -1.85
CA ARG A 557 -16.21 -26.11 -2.82
C ARG A 557 -15.09 -25.24 -2.26
N ALA A 558 -15.27 -24.70 -1.05
CA ALA A 558 -14.25 -23.88 -0.39
C ALA A 558 -12.95 -24.65 -0.17
N LEU A 559 -13.03 -25.92 0.23
CA LEU A 559 -11.84 -26.79 0.37
C LEU A 559 -11.11 -26.98 -0.97
N LYS A 560 -11.84 -27.25 -2.06
CA LYS A 560 -11.25 -27.38 -3.40
C LYS A 560 -10.58 -26.08 -3.86
N GLU A 561 -11.17 -24.93 -3.51
CA GLU A 561 -10.61 -23.61 -3.82
C GLU A 561 -9.35 -23.31 -3.01
N ILE A 562 -9.29 -23.72 -1.74
CA ILE A 562 -8.09 -23.67 -0.90
C ILE A 562 -6.99 -24.56 -1.48
N GLU A 563 -7.29 -25.81 -1.81
CA GLU A 563 -6.36 -26.77 -2.41
C GLU A 563 -5.79 -26.23 -3.74
N SER A 564 -6.66 -25.71 -4.62
CA SER A 564 -6.24 -25.11 -5.88
C SER A 564 -5.41 -23.84 -5.69
N GLY A 565 -5.75 -22.99 -4.71
CA GLY A 565 -4.99 -21.77 -4.43
C GLY A 565 -3.58 -22.11 -3.93
N LEU A 566 -3.46 -23.06 -3.01
CA LEU A 566 -2.17 -23.52 -2.50
C LEU A 566 -1.34 -24.22 -3.61
N ALA A 567 -1.97 -24.98 -4.50
CA ALA A 567 -1.27 -25.55 -5.67
C ALA A 567 -0.71 -24.48 -6.63
N ASN A 568 -1.39 -23.33 -6.73
CA ASN A 568 -0.93 -22.18 -7.53
C ASN A 568 0.12 -21.32 -6.79
N GLY A 569 0.42 -21.62 -5.52
CA GLY A 569 1.35 -20.87 -4.70
C GLY A 569 0.73 -19.68 -3.93
N ASP A 570 -0.59 -19.59 -3.85
CA ASP A 570 -1.31 -18.52 -3.14
C ASP A 570 -1.09 -18.59 -1.62
N PHE A 571 -1.26 -17.45 -0.94
CA PHE A 571 -1.41 -17.43 0.52
C PHE A 571 -2.88 -17.56 0.90
N ILE A 572 -3.18 -18.54 1.76
CA ILE A 572 -4.52 -18.74 2.30
C ILE A 572 -4.53 -18.29 3.76
N GLY A 573 -5.40 -17.33 4.08
CA GLY A 573 -5.57 -16.85 5.46
C GLY A 573 -6.80 -17.47 6.11
N ILE A 574 -6.63 -18.01 7.32
CA ILE A 574 -7.72 -18.67 8.05
C ILE A 574 -7.71 -18.31 9.55
N PHE A 575 -8.89 -17.99 10.06
CA PHE A 575 -9.16 -17.82 11.49
C PHE A 575 -9.71 -19.13 12.05
N CYS A 576 -8.87 -19.87 12.76
CA CYS A 576 -9.14 -21.26 13.12
C CYS A 576 -10.08 -21.44 14.32
N GLU A 577 -10.42 -20.32 14.96
CA GLU A 577 -11.28 -20.22 16.15
C GLU A 577 -12.77 -20.47 15.83
N GLY A 578 -13.17 -20.30 14.56
CA GLY A 578 -14.55 -20.48 14.09
C GLY A 578 -15.52 -19.36 14.50
N GLY A 579 -15.02 -18.32 15.18
CA GLY A 579 -15.75 -17.12 15.57
C GLY A 579 -14.79 -16.04 16.06
N ILE A 580 -15.31 -14.83 16.22
CA ILE A 580 -14.56 -13.71 16.80
C ILE A 580 -14.52 -13.88 18.32
N SER A 581 -13.34 -13.70 18.90
CA SER A 581 -13.09 -13.83 20.33
C SER A 581 -13.96 -12.86 21.14
N ARG A 582 -14.52 -13.39 22.24
CA ARG A 582 -15.37 -12.66 23.21
C ARG A 582 -14.63 -12.29 24.48
N THR A 583 -13.41 -12.79 24.63
CA THR A 583 -12.53 -12.54 25.79
C THR A 583 -11.22 -11.87 25.38
N GLY A 584 -10.94 -11.74 24.08
CA GLY A 584 -9.66 -11.24 23.56
C GLY A 584 -8.58 -12.32 23.46
N GLN A 585 -8.88 -13.55 23.90
CA GLN A 585 -7.96 -14.68 23.89
C GLN A 585 -8.07 -15.51 22.61
N VAL A 586 -7.01 -16.26 22.30
CA VAL A 586 -6.98 -17.25 21.20
C VAL A 586 -7.85 -18.44 21.59
N LEU A 587 -8.97 -18.63 20.89
CA LEU A 587 -9.89 -19.74 21.14
C LEU A 587 -9.33 -21.09 20.63
N GLY A 588 -10.01 -22.18 21.01
CA GLY A 588 -9.68 -23.53 20.54
C GLY A 588 -9.91 -23.71 19.04
N PHE A 589 -8.97 -24.38 18.37
CA PHE A 589 -9.08 -24.66 16.94
C PHE A 589 -10.22 -25.65 16.66
N LYS A 590 -11.00 -25.40 15.61
CA LYS A 590 -12.05 -26.32 15.17
C LYS A 590 -11.46 -27.45 14.31
N ARG A 591 -12.05 -28.66 14.41
CA ARG A 591 -11.73 -29.86 13.60
C ARG A 591 -11.71 -29.61 12.07
N GLY A 592 -12.36 -28.55 11.59
CA GLY A 592 -12.31 -28.15 10.18
C GLY A 592 -10.90 -27.84 9.69
N LEU A 593 -10.03 -27.29 10.55
CA LEU A 593 -8.64 -26.98 10.22
C LEU A 593 -7.77 -28.24 10.08
N GLU A 594 -7.94 -29.23 10.96
CA GLU A 594 -7.24 -30.53 10.87
C GLU A 594 -7.42 -31.16 9.48
N ARG A 595 -8.63 -31.06 8.92
CA ARG A 595 -8.91 -31.60 7.58
C ARG A 595 -8.22 -30.84 6.46
N ILE A 596 -8.01 -29.53 6.62
CA ILE A 596 -7.32 -28.69 5.64
C ILE A 596 -5.81 -28.96 5.71
N LEU A 597 -5.24 -28.85 6.91
CA LEU A 597 -3.80 -29.01 7.13
C LEU A 597 -3.29 -30.43 6.84
N ASN A 598 -4.12 -31.46 7.05
CA ASN A 598 -3.75 -32.84 6.71
C ASN A 598 -3.86 -33.15 5.21
N ARG A 599 -4.53 -32.31 4.42
CA ARG A 599 -4.73 -32.52 2.98
C ARG A 599 -3.79 -31.70 2.11
N VAL A 600 -3.10 -30.71 2.69
CA VAL A 600 -2.26 -29.80 1.93
C VAL A 600 -0.84 -29.77 2.49
N ASP A 601 0.13 -30.00 1.60
CA ASP A 601 1.54 -29.91 1.90
C ASP A 601 2.03 -28.45 1.78
N ALA A 602 1.56 -27.61 2.70
CA ALA A 602 1.95 -26.19 2.76
C ALA A 602 2.40 -25.82 4.18
N PRO A 603 3.44 -24.96 4.32
CA PRO A 603 3.87 -24.47 5.62
C PRO A 603 2.82 -23.51 6.21
N ALA A 604 2.70 -23.50 7.53
CA ALA A 604 1.81 -22.60 8.26
C ALA A 604 2.58 -21.41 8.86
N VAL A 605 2.02 -20.21 8.76
CA VAL A 605 2.58 -19.00 9.36
C VAL A 605 1.60 -18.49 10.44
N PRO A 606 1.96 -18.54 11.73
CA PRO A 606 1.14 -17.99 12.79
C PRO A 606 1.11 -16.46 12.68
N LEU A 607 -0.07 -15.86 12.81
CA LEU A 607 -0.28 -14.41 12.77
C LEU A 607 -1.01 -13.94 14.02
N ALA A 608 -0.33 -13.19 14.87
CA ALA A 608 -0.96 -12.52 15.99
C ALA A 608 -1.39 -11.10 15.63
N ILE A 609 -2.65 -10.80 15.92
CA ILE A 609 -3.26 -9.48 15.84
C ILE A 609 -3.43 -8.98 17.27
N ASP A 610 -2.84 -7.83 17.59
CA ASP A 610 -2.89 -7.21 18.91
C ASP A 610 -3.38 -5.74 18.83
N GLY A 611 -4.00 -5.26 19.91
CA GLY A 611 -4.44 -3.87 20.07
C GLY A 611 -5.82 -3.54 19.49
N LEU A 612 -6.51 -4.53 18.92
CA LEU A 612 -7.90 -4.42 18.45
C LEU A 612 -8.94 -4.69 19.54
N TRP A 613 -8.57 -5.36 20.63
CA TRP A 613 -9.44 -5.56 21.78
C TRP A 613 -9.77 -4.20 22.42
N GLY A 614 -11.06 -3.92 22.65
CA GLY A 614 -11.55 -2.60 23.08
C GLY A 614 -11.98 -1.67 21.94
N SER A 615 -11.69 -2.03 20.68
CA SER A 615 -12.15 -1.27 19.51
C SER A 615 -13.65 -1.39 19.25
N ILE A 616 -14.16 -0.48 18.41
CA ILE A 616 -15.54 -0.49 17.90
C ILE A 616 -15.86 -1.71 17.02
N PHE A 617 -14.87 -2.53 16.69
CA PHE A 617 -15.02 -3.74 15.86
C PHE A 617 -14.77 -5.03 16.65
N SER A 618 -14.55 -4.92 17.97
CA SER A 618 -14.35 -6.04 18.90
C SER A 618 -15.56 -6.21 19.82
N PHE A 619 -15.69 -7.37 20.46
CA PHE A 619 -16.76 -7.64 21.44
C PHE A 619 -16.53 -7.04 22.83
N SER A 620 -15.47 -6.27 23.04
CA SER A 620 -15.16 -5.67 24.35
C SER A 620 -16.33 -4.81 24.88
N GLY A 621 -16.90 -5.13 26.04
CA GLY A 621 -18.08 -4.44 26.58
C GLY A 621 -19.43 -4.93 26.03
N GLY A 622 -19.49 -6.12 25.44
CA GLY A 622 -20.74 -6.83 25.12
C GLY A 622 -21.48 -6.38 23.85
N ARG A 623 -21.00 -5.35 23.15
CA ARG A 623 -21.60 -4.82 21.91
C ARG A 623 -20.61 -4.87 20.75
N PHE A 624 -21.10 -4.88 19.51
CA PHE A 624 -20.25 -4.82 18.31
C PHE A 624 -19.99 -3.35 17.93
N PHE A 625 -20.97 -2.73 17.27
CA PHE A 625 -20.98 -1.32 16.86
C PHE A 625 -21.53 -0.41 17.98
N PHE A 626 -21.31 0.92 17.87
CA PHE A 626 -21.75 1.96 18.83
C PHE A 626 -20.96 2.08 20.14
N LYS A 627 -19.62 2.13 20.04
CA LYS A 627 -18.74 2.53 21.15
C LYS A 627 -17.95 3.77 20.77
N VAL A 628 -17.64 4.62 21.74
CA VAL A 628 -16.70 5.73 21.53
C VAL A 628 -15.29 5.15 21.41
N PRO A 629 -14.59 5.32 20.27
CA PRO A 629 -13.25 4.79 20.11
C PRO A 629 -12.27 5.57 21.01
N TRP A 630 -11.84 4.96 22.11
CA TRP A 630 -10.86 5.58 23.02
C TRP A 630 -9.69 4.65 23.34
N PRO A 631 -8.43 4.99 23.01
CA PRO A 631 -7.97 6.23 22.38
C PRO A 631 -8.28 6.34 20.88
N LEU A 632 -8.35 7.57 20.36
CA LEU A 632 -8.67 7.90 18.95
C LEU A 632 -7.68 7.32 17.94
N ARG A 633 -6.43 7.03 18.33
CA ARG A 633 -5.40 6.38 17.48
C ARG A 633 -4.78 5.18 18.20
N ARG A 634 -5.58 4.11 18.38
CA ARG A 634 -5.10 2.84 18.95
C ARG A 634 -3.95 2.27 18.12
N ARG A 635 -2.96 1.68 18.81
CA ARG A 635 -1.87 0.96 18.17
C ARG A 635 -2.35 -0.46 17.87
N ILE A 636 -2.27 -0.85 16.60
CA ILE A 636 -2.54 -2.22 16.16
C ILE A 636 -1.20 -2.82 15.77
N THR A 637 -0.87 -3.97 16.34
CA THR A 637 0.35 -4.71 16.00
C THR A 637 -0.04 -6.03 15.35
N MET A 638 0.37 -6.23 14.10
CA MET A 638 0.31 -7.53 13.43
C MET A 638 1.69 -8.15 13.43
N ARG A 639 1.83 -9.30 14.08
CA ARG A 639 3.09 -10.02 14.21
C ARG A 639 2.99 -11.37 13.51
N PHE A 640 3.77 -11.56 12.47
CA PHE A 640 3.98 -12.86 11.87
C PHE A 640 5.04 -13.61 12.68
N GLY A 641 4.74 -14.85 13.06
CA GLY A 641 5.65 -15.72 13.78
C GLY A 641 6.47 -16.61 12.83
N PRO A 642 7.30 -17.50 13.40
CA PRO A 642 8.17 -18.38 12.62
C PRO A 642 7.37 -19.35 11.76
N LEU A 643 7.92 -19.70 10.59
CA LEU A 643 7.35 -20.67 9.66
C LEU A 643 7.27 -22.06 10.32
N VAL A 644 6.07 -22.63 10.40
CA VAL A 644 5.85 -24.00 10.84
C VAL A 644 5.85 -24.90 9.60
N PRO A 645 6.74 -25.91 9.50
CA PRO A 645 6.78 -26.83 8.37
C PRO A 645 5.45 -27.56 8.14
N SER A 646 5.24 -28.04 6.91
CA SER A 646 4.08 -28.86 6.58
C SER A 646 4.07 -30.19 7.36
N GLY A 647 2.87 -30.80 7.50
CA GLY A 647 2.69 -32.08 8.21
C GLY A 647 2.72 -32.00 9.74
N LYS A 648 2.91 -30.81 10.34
CA LYS A 648 2.84 -30.62 11.79
C LYS A 648 1.40 -30.63 12.30
N SER A 649 1.20 -31.08 13.54
CA SER A 649 -0.15 -31.17 14.13
C SER A 649 -0.75 -29.77 14.35
N PRO A 650 -2.08 -29.61 14.25
CA PRO A 650 -2.73 -28.32 14.48
C PRO A 650 -2.52 -27.75 15.88
N THR A 651 -2.24 -28.60 16.86
CA THR A 651 -1.85 -28.20 18.22
C THR A 651 -0.51 -27.45 18.24
N VAL A 652 0.48 -27.89 17.44
CA VAL A 652 1.78 -27.20 17.31
C VAL A 652 1.58 -25.81 16.69
N ILE A 653 0.75 -25.72 15.65
CA ILE A 653 0.45 -24.44 14.98
C ILE A 653 -0.30 -23.49 15.93
N ARG A 654 -1.25 -24.01 16.71
CA ARG A 654 -1.96 -23.24 17.74
C ARG A 654 -0.99 -22.69 18.79
N LEU A 655 -0.06 -23.51 19.26
CA LEU A 655 0.93 -23.10 20.23
C LEU A 655 1.88 -22.04 19.65
N ALA A 656 2.31 -22.20 18.39
CA ALA A 656 3.10 -21.19 17.70
C ALA A 656 2.34 -19.86 17.53
N LEU A 657 1.02 -19.90 17.30
CA LEU A 657 0.16 -18.71 17.30
C LEU A 657 0.07 -18.07 18.70
N GLN A 658 -0.12 -18.87 19.76
CA GLN A 658 -0.12 -18.37 21.13
C GLN A 658 1.20 -17.73 21.51
N GLU A 659 2.33 -18.35 21.15
CA GLU A 659 3.68 -17.80 21.32
C GLU A 659 3.84 -16.46 20.57
N THR A 660 3.32 -16.38 19.34
CA THR A 660 3.38 -15.15 18.54
C THR A 660 2.52 -14.04 19.15
N ALA A 661 1.34 -14.38 19.69
CA ALA A 661 0.44 -13.45 20.36
C ALA A 661 1.04 -12.93 21.67
N ALA A 662 1.59 -13.83 22.49
CA ALA A 662 2.32 -13.51 23.69
C ALA A 662 3.47 -12.52 23.41
N ARG A 663 4.28 -12.76 22.38
CA ARG A 663 5.37 -11.86 22.00
C ARG A 663 4.88 -10.48 21.53
N ALA A 664 3.73 -10.42 20.84
CA ALA A 664 3.14 -9.15 20.42
C ALA A 664 2.69 -8.30 21.62
N VAL A 665 2.02 -8.94 22.57
CA VAL A 665 1.59 -8.34 23.85
C VAL A 665 2.80 -7.89 24.68
N PHE A 666 3.80 -8.76 24.84
CA PHE A 666 5.03 -8.46 25.56
C PHE A 666 5.75 -7.24 24.97
N GLY A 667 5.90 -7.19 23.64
CA GLY A 667 6.51 -6.06 22.94
C GLY A 667 5.76 -4.73 23.15
N ARG A 668 4.44 -4.78 23.37
CA ARG A 668 3.62 -3.61 23.71
C ARG A 668 3.94 -3.08 25.11
N PHE A 669 4.12 -3.96 26.10
CA PHE A 669 4.38 -3.58 27.49
C PHE A 669 5.86 -3.21 27.76
N HIS A 670 6.82 -3.86 27.08
CA HIS A 670 8.26 -3.55 27.25
C HIS A 670 8.66 -2.12 26.88
N HIS A 671 7.86 -1.45 26.04
CA HIS A 671 8.10 -0.06 25.66
C HIS A 671 7.53 0.95 26.66
N ASN A 672 6.86 0.47 27.72
CA ASN A 672 6.28 1.31 28.76
C ASN A 672 7.06 1.13 30.07
N PRO A 673 7.97 2.04 30.43
CA PRO A 673 8.84 1.89 31.61
C PRO A 673 8.09 1.93 32.96
N LYS A 674 6.76 2.16 32.94
CA LYS A 674 5.91 2.19 34.15
C LYS A 674 5.16 0.87 34.41
N CYS A 675 5.23 -0.12 33.53
CA CYS A 675 4.62 -1.44 33.74
C CYS A 675 5.72 -2.47 33.94
N ASP A 676 5.73 -3.13 35.10
CA ASP A 676 6.48 -4.36 35.25
C ASP A 676 5.91 -5.41 34.29
N VAL A 677 6.75 -5.78 33.34
CA VAL A 677 6.35 -6.55 32.15
C VAL A 677 5.80 -7.92 32.54
N THR A 678 6.38 -8.54 33.58
CA THR A 678 5.96 -9.84 34.14
C THR A 678 4.53 -9.79 34.67
N TYR A 679 4.17 -8.74 35.42
CA TYR A 679 2.84 -8.61 36.03
C TYR A 679 1.76 -8.23 35.02
N ALA A 680 2.08 -7.39 34.04
CA ALA A 680 1.12 -7.00 33.00
C ALA A 680 0.78 -8.16 32.05
N ALA A 681 1.80 -8.96 31.66
CA ALA A 681 1.61 -10.17 30.87
C ALA A 681 0.80 -11.23 31.64
N PHE A 682 1.11 -11.41 32.92
CA PHE A 682 0.38 -12.30 33.82
C PHE A 682 -1.09 -11.88 34.01
N ALA A 683 -1.37 -10.59 34.21
CA ALA A 683 -2.72 -10.07 34.37
C ALA A 683 -3.59 -10.21 33.09
N GLU A 684 -3.00 -10.03 31.90
CA GLU A 684 -3.70 -10.31 30.64
C GLU A 684 -3.91 -11.82 30.42
N ALA A 685 -2.98 -12.67 30.84
CA ALA A 685 -3.12 -14.12 30.77
C ALA A 685 -4.26 -14.60 31.68
N LEU A 686 -4.35 -14.12 32.93
CA LEU A 686 -5.41 -14.48 33.86
C LEU A 686 -6.79 -13.90 33.50
N SER A 687 -6.84 -12.80 32.76
CA SER A 687 -8.10 -12.23 32.24
C SER A 687 -8.80 -13.11 31.20
N GLY A 688 -8.28 -14.32 30.91
CA GLY A 688 -8.97 -15.31 30.07
C GLY A 688 -8.33 -16.71 29.95
N CYS A 689 -7.31 -17.05 30.72
CA CYS A 689 -6.77 -18.43 30.83
C CYS A 689 -7.36 -19.14 32.04
N CYS A 690 -7.67 -20.43 31.89
CA CYS A 690 -8.18 -21.35 32.91
C CYS A 690 -9.24 -20.76 33.84
N VAL A 691 -10.45 -21.31 33.82
CA VAL A 691 -11.37 -21.08 34.95
C VAL A 691 -10.77 -21.79 36.17
N LEU A 692 -9.93 -21.08 36.91
CA LEU A 692 -9.55 -21.43 38.28
C LEU A 692 -10.79 -21.12 39.10
N ARG A 693 -11.42 -22.18 39.62
CA ARG A 693 -12.55 -22.02 40.52
C ARG A 693 -12.02 -21.38 41.79
N ARG A 694 -12.83 -20.51 42.41
CA ARG A 694 -12.53 -19.99 43.75
C ARG A 694 -12.28 -21.19 44.67
N PHE A 695 -11.18 -21.17 45.43
CA PHE A 695 -10.71 -22.28 46.30
C PHE A 695 -10.10 -23.51 45.59
N ASP A 696 -9.76 -23.44 44.31
CA ASP A 696 -8.89 -24.45 43.70
C ASP A 696 -7.58 -24.59 44.50
N ARG A 697 -7.03 -25.82 44.52
CA ARG A 697 -5.77 -26.13 45.20
C ARG A 697 -4.71 -26.39 44.15
N LEU A 698 -3.75 -25.47 44.06
CA LEU A 698 -2.70 -25.42 43.06
C LEU A 698 -1.38 -25.94 43.65
N LEU A 699 -0.79 -26.95 43.02
CA LEU A 699 0.58 -27.39 43.33
C LEU A 699 1.55 -26.84 42.28
N VAL A 700 2.60 -26.16 42.71
CA VAL A 700 3.63 -25.58 41.83
C VAL A 700 4.97 -26.25 42.09
N THR A 701 5.57 -26.84 41.05
CA THR A 701 6.79 -27.65 41.22
C THR A 701 7.96 -27.17 40.37
N LEU A 702 7.91 -25.90 39.98
CA LEU A 702 8.96 -25.20 39.23
C LEU A 702 10.09 -24.72 40.16
N GLN A 703 11.27 -24.45 39.59
CA GLN A 703 12.43 -23.95 40.35
C GLN A 703 12.16 -22.53 40.86
N LYS A 704 12.84 -22.12 41.94
CA LYS A 704 12.66 -20.79 42.56
C LYS A 704 13.04 -19.61 41.65
N ASP A 705 13.82 -19.85 40.61
CA ASP A 705 14.21 -18.89 39.59
C ASP A 705 13.30 -18.93 38.34
N ASP A 706 12.29 -19.81 38.32
CA ASP A 706 11.27 -19.84 37.27
C ASP A 706 10.24 -18.71 37.52
N PRO A 707 10.00 -17.81 36.56
CA PRO A 707 9.04 -16.71 36.73
C PRO A 707 7.62 -17.17 37.12
N LEU A 708 7.23 -18.39 36.77
CA LEU A 708 5.95 -18.96 37.18
C LEU A 708 5.93 -19.39 38.65
N HIS A 709 7.08 -19.79 39.20
CA HIS A 709 7.21 -20.08 40.62
C HIS A 709 6.91 -18.81 41.42
N ASP A 710 7.62 -17.72 41.16
CA ASP A 710 7.44 -16.45 41.89
C ASP A 710 6.01 -15.91 41.78
N VAL A 711 5.42 -16.04 40.59
CA VAL A 711 4.08 -15.54 40.29
C VAL A 711 2.99 -16.30 41.04
N PHE A 712 3.10 -17.63 41.17
CA PHE A 712 2.06 -18.45 41.82
C PHE A 712 2.37 -18.76 43.29
N ALA A 713 3.64 -18.90 43.68
CA ALA A 713 4.06 -19.41 44.97
C ALA A 713 4.02 -18.36 46.11
N ASP A 714 4.51 -17.15 45.89
CA ASP A 714 4.81 -16.22 47.00
C ASP A 714 3.88 -14.99 47.09
N ALA A 715 3.65 -14.24 46.00
CA ALA A 715 3.09 -12.88 46.12
C ALA A 715 1.62 -12.68 45.69
N HIS A 716 1.00 -13.63 44.97
CA HIS A 716 -0.28 -13.37 44.27
C HIS A 716 -1.38 -14.42 44.46
N SER A 717 -1.10 -15.53 45.14
CA SER A 717 -2.10 -16.56 45.50
C SER A 717 -3.30 -15.97 46.28
N HIS A 718 -3.01 -15.04 47.19
CA HIS A 718 -4.00 -14.30 47.98
C HIS A 718 -4.92 -13.41 47.14
N GLN A 719 -4.43 -12.83 46.03
CA GLN A 719 -5.23 -11.97 45.15
C GLN A 719 -6.25 -12.79 44.33
N LEU A 720 -5.97 -14.07 44.09
CA LEU A 720 -6.82 -14.95 43.28
C LEU A 720 -7.78 -15.81 44.12
N SER A 721 -7.70 -15.76 45.45
CA SER A 721 -8.46 -16.66 46.34
C SER A 721 -8.26 -18.16 46.00
N VAL A 722 -7.03 -18.53 45.63
CA VAL A 722 -6.61 -19.89 45.30
C VAL A 722 -5.56 -20.33 46.33
N SER A 723 -5.65 -21.56 46.81
CA SER A 723 -4.66 -22.11 47.74
C SER A 723 -3.49 -22.66 46.94
N VAL A 724 -2.29 -22.12 47.13
CA VAL A 724 -1.09 -22.54 46.39
C VAL A 724 -0.08 -23.18 47.33
N GLU A 725 0.51 -24.29 46.91
CA GLU A 725 1.60 -24.97 47.61
C GLU A 725 2.76 -25.16 46.64
N ALA A 726 3.95 -24.68 47.02
CA ALA A 726 5.17 -24.83 46.23
C ALA A 726 6.02 -25.98 46.77
N CYS A 727 6.47 -26.88 45.89
CA CYS A 727 7.37 -27.98 46.22
C CYS A 727 8.78 -27.75 45.67
N GLN A 728 9.79 -28.22 46.41
CA GLN A 728 11.21 -28.11 46.03
C GLN A 728 11.64 -29.10 44.93
N GLU A 729 12.84 -28.90 44.39
CA GLU A 729 13.33 -29.40 43.09
C GLU A 729 13.42 -30.93 42.90
N ALA A 730 13.30 -31.76 43.93
CA ALA A 730 13.49 -33.22 43.82
C ALA A 730 12.61 -34.04 44.78
N VAL A 731 11.29 -33.88 44.67
CA VAL A 731 10.33 -34.75 45.38
C VAL A 731 10.21 -36.08 44.63
N SER A 732 10.40 -37.20 45.34
CA SER A 732 10.26 -38.55 44.75
C SER A 732 8.84 -38.81 44.23
N ALA A 733 8.67 -39.68 43.22
CA ALA A 733 7.36 -39.97 42.64
C ALA A 733 6.31 -40.44 43.67
N ASP A 734 6.72 -41.24 44.67
CA ASP A 734 5.85 -41.69 45.77
C ASP A 734 5.37 -40.53 46.66
N GLU A 735 6.30 -39.67 47.07
CA GLU A 735 5.98 -38.49 47.88
C GLU A 735 5.07 -37.50 47.13
N PHE A 736 5.24 -37.39 45.82
CA PHE A 736 4.42 -36.58 44.94
C PHE A 736 2.97 -37.06 44.87
N VAL A 737 2.76 -38.38 44.72
CA VAL A 737 1.42 -38.99 44.71
C VAL A 737 0.74 -38.82 46.07
N ARG A 738 1.49 -38.97 47.18
CA ARG A 738 0.98 -38.71 48.53
C ARG A 738 0.58 -37.24 48.72
N LEU A 739 1.31 -36.29 48.12
CA LEU A 739 0.97 -34.86 48.16
C LEU A 739 -0.37 -34.58 47.46
N PHE A 740 -0.61 -35.14 46.26
CA PHE A 740 -1.90 -34.99 45.59
C PHE A 740 -3.07 -35.45 46.45
N GLN A 741 -2.92 -36.58 47.13
CA GLN A 741 -3.95 -37.16 48.00
C GLN A 741 -4.14 -36.34 49.29
N ARG A 742 -3.04 -36.01 49.99
CA ARG A 742 -3.09 -35.26 51.26
C ARG A 742 -3.68 -33.87 51.08
N ARG A 743 -3.37 -33.22 49.95
CA ARG A 743 -3.75 -31.84 49.68
C ARG A 743 -4.96 -31.70 48.78
N ARG A 744 -5.51 -32.78 48.21
CA ARG A 744 -6.62 -32.75 47.25
C ARG A 744 -6.36 -31.73 46.14
N VAL A 745 -5.17 -31.82 45.54
CA VAL A 745 -4.73 -30.89 44.48
C VAL A 745 -5.67 -31.01 43.30
N THR A 746 -6.27 -29.89 42.87
CA THR A 746 -7.16 -29.85 41.70
C THR A 746 -6.42 -29.39 40.44
N VAL A 747 -5.35 -28.60 40.60
CA VAL A 747 -4.52 -28.11 39.51
C VAL A 747 -3.04 -28.32 39.85
N TRP A 748 -2.28 -28.87 38.92
CA TRP A 748 -0.83 -29.09 39.10
C TRP A 748 -0.04 -28.41 37.99
N ILE A 749 0.87 -27.49 38.33
CA ILE A 749 1.85 -26.93 37.41
C ILE A 749 3.12 -27.79 37.46
N ALA A 750 3.28 -28.65 36.45
CA ALA A 750 4.25 -29.74 36.40
C ALA A 750 5.48 -29.43 35.56
N ARG A 751 6.67 -29.88 35.99
CA ARG A 751 7.84 -29.98 35.11
C ARG A 751 7.71 -31.20 34.21
N HIS A 752 8.19 -31.08 32.98
CA HIS A 752 8.20 -32.20 32.03
C HIS A 752 8.93 -33.45 32.57
N GLN A 753 10.05 -33.29 33.29
CA GLN A 753 10.77 -34.42 33.89
C GLN A 753 9.92 -35.19 34.92
N GLN A 754 9.10 -34.48 35.70
CA GLN A 754 8.23 -35.10 36.72
C GLN A 754 7.10 -35.92 36.10
N LEU A 755 6.55 -35.49 34.96
CA LEU A 755 5.60 -36.30 34.19
C LEU A 755 6.24 -37.62 33.74
N HIS A 756 7.51 -37.59 33.32
CA HIS A 756 8.27 -38.78 32.96
C HIS A 756 8.52 -39.71 34.15
N GLU A 757 8.91 -39.16 35.30
CA GLU A 757 9.18 -39.93 36.51
C GLU A 757 7.92 -40.61 37.05
N ILE A 758 6.77 -39.91 37.05
CA ILE A 758 5.48 -40.48 37.45
C ILE A 758 5.03 -41.56 36.47
N LEU A 759 5.21 -41.35 35.16
CA LEU A 759 4.93 -42.38 34.15
C LEU A 759 5.81 -43.62 34.32
N ALA A 760 7.08 -43.46 34.73
CA ALA A 760 7.98 -44.57 35.00
C ALA A 760 7.57 -45.32 36.28
N PHE A 761 7.21 -44.58 37.33
CA PHE A 761 6.73 -45.13 38.60
C PHE A 761 5.43 -45.94 38.43
N ALA A 762 4.44 -45.38 37.71
CA ALA A 762 3.15 -46.03 37.47
C ALA A 762 3.22 -47.26 36.56
N ARG A 763 4.35 -47.52 35.88
CA ARG A 763 4.57 -48.80 35.17
C ARG A 763 4.94 -49.93 36.12
N GLY A 764 5.40 -49.63 37.34
CA GLY A 764 5.79 -50.60 38.37
C GLY A 764 4.66 -50.98 39.35
N GLU A 765 3.66 -50.11 39.54
CA GLU A 765 2.52 -50.31 40.45
C GLU A 765 1.17 -50.06 39.73
N PRO A 766 0.12 -50.88 39.94
CA PRO A 766 -1.12 -50.74 39.19
C PRO A 766 -1.86 -49.42 39.49
N PRO A 767 -2.36 -48.68 38.47
CA PRO A 767 -2.87 -47.30 38.59
C PRO A 767 -4.21 -47.14 39.34
N LYS A 768 -4.77 -48.19 39.94
CA LYS A 768 -6.15 -48.20 40.46
C LYS A 768 -6.39 -47.46 41.78
N LEU A 769 -5.35 -46.90 42.42
CA LEU A 769 -5.45 -46.23 43.73
C LEU A 769 -4.96 -44.76 43.73
N MET A 770 -4.60 -44.20 42.59
CA MET A 770 -4.01 -42.84 42.51
C MET A 770 -5.04 -41.81 42.05
N ALA A 771 -5.42 -40.88 42.93
CA ALA A 771 -6.22 -39.71 42.59
C ALA A 771 -5.30 -38.62 42.01
N PHE A 772 -5.42 -38.35 40.71
CA PHE A 772 -4.67 -37.31 40.02
C PHE A 772 -5.45 -36.00 39.93
N PRO A 773 -4.77 -34.84 39.83
CA PRO A 773 -5.41 -33.54 39.68
C PRO A 773 -6.27 -33.47 38.42
N GLU A 774 -7.34 -32.67 38.47
CA GLU A 774 -8.27 -32.49 37.35
C GLU A 774 -7.61 -31.79 36.15
N VAL A 775 -6.63 -30.92 36.41
CA VAL A 775 -5.84 -30.24 35.38
C VAL A 775 -4.38 -30.29 35.71
N ILE A 776 -3.59 -30.67 34.71
CA ILE A 776 -2.14 -30.63 34.76
C ILE A 776 -1.69 -29.58 33.77
N ILE A 777 -0.94 -28.58 34.20
CA ILE A 777 -0.40 -27.50 33.39
C ILE A 777 1.09 -27.75 33.22
N VAL A 778 1.56 -27.85 31.99
CA VAL A 778 2.96 -28.08 31.65
C VAL A 778 3.47 -26.82 30.95
N PRO A 779 4.32 -26.01 31.61
CA PRO A 779 4.90 -24.86 30.98
C PRO A 779 5.93 -25.30 29.94
N VAL A 780 5.89 -24.66 28.79
CA VAL A 780 6.86 -24.79 27.70
C VAL A 780 7.35 -23.40 27.30
N ARG A 781 8.63 -23.31 26.97
CA ARG A 781 9.32 -22.07 26.60
C ARG A 781 9.23 -21.78 25.10
N SER A 782 8.87 -22.77 24.28
CA SER A 782 8.71 -22.65 22.83
C SER A 782 7.83 -23.75 22.23
N ALA A 783 7.33 -23.53 21.02
CA ALA A 783 6.64 -24.59 20.27
C ALA A 783 7.53 -25.81 19.96
N ALA A 784 8.86 -25.64 19.85
CA ALA A 784 9.80 -26.73 19.62
C ALA A 784 9.94 -27.64 20.86
N GLU A 785 9.91 -27.07 22.06
CA GLU A 785 9.92 -27.82 23.31
C GLU A 785 8.67 -28.71 23.44
N PHE A 786 7.50 -28.19 23.02
CA PHE A 786 6.27 -28.98 23.02
C PHE A 786 6.37 -30.27 22.20
N GLU A 787 7.08 -30.30 21.07
CA GLU A 787 7.23 -31.53 20.28
C GLU A 787 7.94 -32.65 21.05
N HIS A 788 8.88 -32.28 21.92
CA HIS A 788 9.59 -33.22 22.79
C HIS A 788 8.66 -33.70 23.92
N VAL A 789 7.85 -32.80 24.46
CA VAL A 789 6.95 -33.05 25.58
C VAL A 789 5.67 -33.81 25.16
N ALA A 790 5.20 -33.63 23.93
CA ALA A 790 3.91 -34.13 23.43
C ALA A 790 3.76 -35.65 23.54
N LYS A 791 4.82 -36.43 23.30
CA LYS A 791 4.80 -37.90 23.46
C LYS A 791 4.50 -38.29 24.90
N THR A 792 5.09 -37.56 25.84
CA THR A 792 4.92 -37.79 27.29
C THR A 792 3.54 -37.38 27.74
N LEU A 793 3.01 -36.26 27.24
CA LEU A 793 1.62 -35.85 27.55
C LEU A 793 0.60 -36.86 27.02
N SER A 794 0.80 -37.36 25.80
CA SER A 794 -0.08 -38.37 25.21
C SER A 794 0.00 -39.70 25.96
N ALA A 795 1.20 -40.13 26.36
CA ALA A 795 1.37 -41.31 27.21
C ALA A 795 0.71 -41.13 28.58
N PHE A 796 0.80 -39.93 29.17
CA PHE A 796 0.15 -39.57 30.43
C PHE A 796 -1.38 -39.60 30.32
N GLU A 797 -1.95 -38.97 29.30
CA GLU A 797 -3.39 -38.98 29.03
C GLU A 797 -3.91 -40.41 28.80
N THR A 798 -3.17 -41.24 28.06
CA THR A 798 -3.54 -42.64 27.80
C THR A 798 -3.54 -43.48 29.08
N MET A 799 -2.60 -43.22 29.99
CA MET A 799 -2.44 -43.98 31.23
C MET A 799 -3.41 -43.55 32.33
N PHE A 800 -3.67 -42.25 32.47
CA PHE A 800 -4.40 -41.69 33.61
C PHE A 800 -5.74 -41.04 33.24
N GLY A 801 -6.07 -40.90 31.96
CA GLY A 801 -7.32 -40.28 31.51
C GLY A 801 -7.43 -38.78 31.76
N VAL A 802 -6.36 -38.13 32.21
CA VAL A 802 -6.28 -36.67 32.44
C VAL A 802 -5.51 -36.04 31.29
N THR A 803 -6.13 -35.14 30.55
CA THR A 803 -5.48 -34.39 29.45
C THR A 803 -4.61 -33.27 30.01
N PRO A 804 -3.27 -33.34 29.87
CA PRO A 804 -2.42 -32.24 30.29
C PRO A 804 -2.58 -31.03 29.37
N VAL A 805 -2.62 -29.86 29.99
CA VAL A 805 -2.68 -28.54 29.39
C VAL A 805 -1.26 -28.03 29.19
N VAL A 806 -0.99 -27.49 28.01
CA VAL A 806 0.28 -26.82 27.74
C VAL A 806 0.10 -25.33 27.94
N ALA A 807 1.02 -24.74 28.70
CA ALA A 807 1.11 -23.31 28.91
C ALA A 807 2.39 -22.75 28.31
N PHE A 808 2.29 -21.62 27.62
CA PHE A 808 3.46 -20.93 27.10
C PHE A 808 4.00 -19.95 28.15
N ALA A 809 5.23 -20.19 28.58
CA ALA A 809 5.93 -19.40 29.60
C ALA A 809 7.40 -19.18 29.19
N PRO A 810 7.68 -18.17 28.35
CA PRO A 810 9.04 -17.86 27.95
C PRO A 810 9.85 -17.30 29.14
N PRO A 811 11.19 -17.47 29.11
CA PRO A 811 12.07 -17.03 30.19
C PRO A 811 11.87 -15.55 30.53
N GLY A 812 11.78 -15.23 31.83
CA GLY A 812 11.66 -13.86 32.34
C GLY A 812 10.29 -13.19 32.18
N CYS A 813 9.26 -13.87 31.66
CA CYS A 813 7.99 -13.22 31.27
C CYS A 813 6.74 -13.71 32.02
N GLY A 814 6.83 -14.73 32.89
CA GLY A 814 5.67 -15.35 33.55
C GLY A 814 4.75 -16.12 32.59
N LEU A 815 3.53 -16.43 33.04
CA LEU A 815 2.52 -17.15 32.25
C LEU A 815 1.94 -16.20 31.21
N LEU A 816 2.14 -16.48 29.92
CA LEU A 816 1.69 -15.60 28.85
C LEU A 816 0.45 -16.11 28.11
N ALA A 817 0.27 -17.44 28.00
CA ALA A 817 -0.91 -18.03 27.38
C ALA A 817 -1.10 -19.50 27.80
N MET A 818 -2.34 -19.97 27.90
CA MET A 818 -2.66 -21.36 28.25
C MET A 818 -3.68 -21.98 27.29
N SER A 819 -3.54 -23.27 27.01
CA SER A 819 -4.56 -24.03 26.27
C SER A 819 -5.66 -24.57 27.21
N THR A 820 -6.90 -24.10 27.10
CA THR A 820 -8.00 -24.71 27.88
C THR A 820 -8.30 -26.12 27.36
N PRO A 821 -8.32 -27.16 28.23
CA PRO A 821 -8.59 -28.53 27.81
C PRO A 821 -10.08 -28.68 27.44
N PRO A 822 -10.42 -29.50 26.42
CA PRO A 822 -11.80 -29.62 25.92
C PRO A 822 -12.80 -30.05 27.01
N SER A 823 -12.36 -30.89 27.95
CA SER A 823 -13.14 -31.38 29.10
C SER A 823 -13.55 -30.28 30.08
N ARG A 824 -12.85 -29.13 30.10
CA ARG A 824 -13.22 -27.94 30.88
C ARG A 824 -13.92 -26.86 30.03
N SER A 825 -14.13 -27.06 28.74
CA SER A 825 -14.90 -26.13 27.88
C SER A 825 -16.31 -26.68 27.62
N VAL A 826 -17.32 -26.16 28.31
CA VAL A 826 -18.69 -26.74 28.35
C VAL A 826 -19.58 -26.25 27.19
N SER A 827 -19.11 -26.41 25.95
CA SER A 827 -19.85 -26.16 24.68
C SER A 827 -19.73 -24.76 24.02
N LYS A 828 -20.27 -24.68 22.79
CA LYS A 828 -20.14 -23.61 21.78
C LYS A 828 -20.75 -22.28 22.29
N GLU A 829 -19.94 -21.36 22.82
CA GLU A 829 -20.48 -20.29 23.67
C GLU A 829 -20.92 -18.98 23.00
N ASN A 830 -22.10 -18.53 23.45
CA ASN A 830 -22.61 -17.17 23.37
C ASN A 830 -22.55 -16.57 24.79
N THR A 831 -21.77 -15.50 24.99
CA THR A 831 -21.34 -14.99 26.31
C THR A 831 -22.09 -13.75 26.83
N TYR A 832 -23.25 -13.37 26.26
CA TYR A 832 -24.02 -12.20 26.73
C TYR A 832 -25.50 -12.20 26.28
N ALA A 833 -26.41 -11.72 27.14
CA ALA A 833 -27.80 -11.30 26.86
C ALA A 833 -28.15 -10.07 27.74
N CYS A 834 -28.97 -9.14 27.24
CA CYS A 834 -29.22 -7.83 27.88
C CYS A 834 -30.13 -7.90 29.12
N ASP A 835 -30.89 -8.99 29.26
CA ASP A 835 -32.02 -9.18 30.17
C ASP A 835 -31.73 -10.24 31.26
N SER A 836 -30.48 -10.68 31.41
CA SER A 836 -30.08 -11.73 32.37
C SER A 836 -29.35 -11.19 33.61
N VAL A 837 -29.58 -11.80 34.78
CA VAL A 837 -28.95 -11.42 36.07
C VAL A 837 -27.55 -12.04 36.24
N GLY A 838 -27.30 -13.17 35.58
CA GLY A 838 -26.04 -13.91 35.54
C GLY A 838 -26.20 -15.19 34.73
N ARG A 839 -25.11 -15.92 34.47
CA ARG A 839 -25.18 -17.21 33.77
C ARG A 839 -24.90 -18.35 34.73
N VAL A 840 -25.76 -19.37 34.75
CA VAL A 840 -25.52 -20.57 35.56
C VAL A 840 -24.60 -21.49 34.79
N VAL A 841 -23.39 -21.67 35.30
CA VAL A 841 -22.46 -22.65 34.76
C VAL A 841 -22.25 -23.69 35.84
N ASN A 842 -22.79 -24.89 35.62
CA ASN A 842 -22.68 -26.04 36.54
C ASN A 842 -23.15 -25.72 37.98
N GLY A 843 -24.33 -25.11 38.13
CA GLY A 843 -24.93 -24.85 39.44
C GLY A 843 -24.40 -23.60 40.18
N ALA A 844 -23.51 -22.81 39.55
CA ALA A 844 -23.03 -21.54 40.11
C ALA A 844 -23.24 -20.37 39.15
N VAL A 845 -23.68 -19.22 39.69
CA VAL A 845 -23.97 -17.99 38.93
C VAL A 845 -22.70 -17.15 38.75
N VAL A 846 -22.32 -16.85 37.50
CA VAL A 846 -21.16 -16.01 37.17
C VAL A 846 -21.59 -14.61 36.73
N TRP A 847 -21.01 -13.56 37.35
CA TRP A 847 -21.41 -12.16 37.15
C TRP A 847 -20.71 -11.45 35.97
N PRO A 848 -21.45 -10.81 35.05
CA PRO A 848 -20.89 -10.24 33.81
C PRO A 848 -19.98 -9.00 33.95
N ARG A 849 -19.90 -8.35 35.13
CA ARG A 849 -19.22 -7.04 35.29
C ARG A 849 -17.76 -7.09 35.76
N ALA A 850 -17.18 -8.27 36.00
CA ALA A 850 -15.77 -8.39 36.45
C ALA A 850 -14.76 -7.89 35.40
N SER A 851 -15.07 -8.07 34.11
CA SER A 851 -14.23 -7.63 32.98
C SER A 851 -14.30 -6.12 32.68
N LEU A 852 -15.00 -5.33 33.50
CA LEU A 852 -15.22 -3.89 33.30
C LEU A 852 -14.58 -2.98 34.38
N ARG A 853 -13.75 -3.50 35.29
CA ARG A 853 -13.09 -2.65 36.32
C ARG A 853 -11.78 -2.04 35.79
N GLY A 854 -11.63 -0.73 35.95
CA GLY A 854 -10.35 -0.03 35.79
C GLY A 854 -9.38 -0.30 36.95
N PRO A 855 -8.09 0.02 36.82
CA PRO A 855 -7.08 -0.24 37.87
C PRO A 855 -7.46 0.52 39.14
N ALA A 856 -7.59 -0.19 40.25
CA ALA A 856 -8.15 0.36 41.49
C ALA A 856 -7.20 1.31 42.25
N GLY A 857 -5.98 1.56 41.79
CA GLY A 857 -5.11 2.61 42.35
C GLY A 857 -4.69 2.45 43.82
N PHE A 858 -4.90 1.29 44.44
CA PHE A 858 -4.49 1.02 45.83
C PHE A 858 -3.17 0.25 45.89
N GLY A 859 -2.32 0.59 46.86
CA GLY A 859 -1.05 -0.10 47.12
C GLY A 859 -1.22 -1.49 47.75
N PRO A 860 -0.15 -2.31 47.79
CA PRO A 860 -0.19 -3.65 48.38
C PRO A 860 -0.50 -3.58 49.88
N LEU A 861 -1.29 -4.52 50.38
CA LEU A 861 -1.49 -4.72 51.81
C LEU A 861 -0.19 -5.22 52.42
N THR A 862 0.32 -4.53 53.44
CA THR A 862 1.50 -4.94 54.23
C THR A 862 1.09 -5.85 55.38
N ASP A 863 1.98 -6.78 55.75
CA ASP A 863 1.77 -7.88 56.69
C ASP A 863 1.40 -7.52 58.15
N GLU A 864 1.24 -6.24 58.50
CA GLU A 864 0.96 -5.83 59.90
C GLU A 864 -0.53 -5.66 60.25
N ASP A 865 -1.46 -5.72 59.30
CA ASP A 865 -2.91 -5.68 59.60
C ASP A 865 -3.52 -7.08 59.69
N SER A 866 -3.12 -7.83 60.72
CA SER A 866 -3.70 -9.15 61.05
C SER A 866 -4.93 -9.03 61.97
N GLN A 867 -5.85 -8.09 61.70
CA GLN A 867 -7.19 -8.13 62.29
C GLN A 867 -8.27 -8.27 61.21
N PRO A 868 -9.21 -9.22 61.36
CA PRO A 868 -10.32 -9.38 60.43
C PRO A 868 -11.30 -8.23 60.64
N ASP A 869 -11.11 -7.14 59.89
CA ASP A 869 -12.07 -6.04 59.89
C ASP A 869 -13.23 -6.35 58.90
N GLU A 870 -14.43 -6.56 59.47
CA GLU A 870 -15.68 -6.99 58.84
C GLU A 870 -16.31 -5.97 57.86
N HIS A 871 -15.60 -4.90 57.50
CA HIS A 871 -16.15 -3.81 56.67
C HIS A 871 -15.51 -3.64 55.28
N ARG A 872 -15.07 -4.73 54.65
CA ARG A 872 -14.80 -4.75 53.19
C ARG A 872 -15.83 -5.58 52.43
N SER A 873 -16.84 -4.91 51.89
CA SER A 873 -18.02 -5.43 51.17
C SER A 873 -17.65 -6.22 49.88
N LEU A 874 -18.37 -7.27 49.42
CA LEU A 874 -19.67 -7.84 49.80
C LEU A 874 -19.78 -9.27 49.21
N VAL A 875 -20.22 -10.25 50.01
CA VAL A 875 -20.91 -11.47 49.57
C VAL A 875 -22.40 -11.23 49.82
N VAL A 876 -23.26 -11.36 48.81
CA VAL A 876 -24.71 -11.53 49.07
C VAL A 876 -24.97 -13.02 49.14
N SER A 877 -25.27 -13.50 50.35
CA SER A 877 -26.04 -14.71 50.59
C SER A 877 -27.37 -14.25 51.19
N ALA A 878 -28.50 -14.75 50.69
CA ALA A 878 -29.78 -14.55 51.35
C ALA A 878 -29.85 -15.46 52.59
N MET A 879 -29.87 -14.88 53.78
CA MET A 879 -30.31 -15.52 55.02
C MET A 879 -31.71 -15.00 55.34
N SER A 880 -32.67 -15.89 55.61
CA SER A 880 -33.95 -15.53 56.21
C SER A 880 -34.04 -16.12 57.61
N GLN A 881 -34.27 -15.27 58.61
CA GLN A 881 -34.59 -15.66 59.97
C GLN A 881 -36.02 -16.19 60.03
N GLY A 882 -36.18 -17.50 60.15
CA GLY A 882 -37.39 -18.08 60.75
C GLY A 882 -37.34 -17.99 62.26
N SER A 883 -38.50 -18.01 62.91
CA SER A 883 -38.68 -17.80 64.36
C SER A 883 -37.90 -18.77 65.28
N ASP A 884 -37.34 -19.86 64.75
CA ASP A 884 -36.71 -20.93 65.54
C ASP A 884 -35.19 -21.13 65.29
N GLY A 885 -34.51 -20.21 64.59
CA GLY A 885 -33.03 -20.20 64.46
C GLY A 885 -32.46 -20.61 63.09
N ILE A 886 -31.12 -20.57 62.97
CA ILE A 886 -30.36 -20.65 61.70
C ILE A 886 -30.31 -22.10 61.15
N GLY A 887 -30.96 -22.34 60.01
CA GLY A 887 -30.85 -23.55 59.19
C GLY A 887 -30.78 -23.23 57.69
N TRP A 888 -30.27 -24.16 56.85
CA TRP A 888 -30.03 -23.99 55.41
C TRP A 888 -31.21 -24.48 54.53
N ASN A 889 -31.51 -23.79 53.42
CA ASN A 889 -32.45 -24.23 52.35
C ASN A 889 -31.90 -23.92 50.93
N VAL A 890 -32.34 -24.69 49.92
CA VAL A 890 -31.81 -24.67 48.52
C VAL A 890 -32.66 -23.78 47.59
N LEU A 891 -31.97 -23.02 46.71
CA LEU A 891 -32.42 -21.86 45.91
C LEU A 891 -33.27 -22.13 44.63
N ASP A 892 -33.89 -23.30 44.48
CA ASP A 892 -34.41 -23.75 43.16
C ASP A 892 -35.76 -23.11 42.72
N GLU A 893 -36.47 -22.36 43.59
CA GLU A 893 -37.90 -22.06 43.35
C GLU A 893 -38.24 -20.67 42.76
N GLN A 894 -37.28 -19.74 42.55
CA GLN A 894 -37.58 -18.33 42.18
C GLN A 894 -37.00 -17.82 40.84
N PHE A 895 -36.26 -18.64 40.09
CA PHE A 895 -35.60 -18.23 38.84
C PHE A 895 -35.81 -19.25 37.73
N ASP A 896 -35.89 -18.81 36.47
CA ASP A 896 -35.94 -19.70 35.30
C ASP A 896 -34.61 -19.64 34.52
N VAL A 897 -34.21 -20.75 33.92
CA VAL A 897 -32.97 -20.87 33.14
C VAL A 897 -33.34 -21.07 31.67
N ASP A 898 -32.99 -20.12 30.82
CA ASP A 898 -33.32 -20.21 29.39
C ASP A 898 -32.51 -21.29 28.66
N ASP A 899 -32.92 -21.62 27.42
CA ASP A 899 -32.29 -22.62 26.55
C ASP A 899 -30.79 -22.36 26.27
N ASN A 900 -30.27 -21.18 26.61
CA ASN A 900 -28.87 -20.79 26.46
C ASN A 900 -28.10 -20.73 27.81
N GLY A 901 -28.77 -21.06 28.93
CA GLY A 901 -28.20 -21.16 30.27
C GLY A 901 -28.15 -19.85 31.06
N PHE A 902 -28.91 -18.81 30.67
CA PHE A 902 -28.97 -17.53 31.39
C PHE A 902 -30.05 -17.55 32.47
N LEU A 903 -29.71 -17.03 33.66
CA LEU A 903 -30.63 -16.91 34.80
C LEU A 903 -31.54 -15.68 34.59
N ARG A 904 -32.85 -15.92 34.46
CA ARG A 904 -33.88 -14.89 34.28
C ARG A 904 -34.84 -14.90 35.47
N LEU A 905 -35.32 -13.72 35.87
CA LEU A 905 -36.42 -13.61 36.83
C LEU A 905 -37.72 -14.05 36.16
N ARG A 906 -38.51 -14.90 36.83
CA ARG A 906 -39.92 -15.07 36.47
C ARG A 906 -40.65 -13.79 36.86
N LEU A 907 -40.81 -12.88 35.90
CA LEU A 907 -41.77 -11.80 36.02
C LEU A 907 -43.14 -12.41 35.69
N ASP A 908 -43.99 -12.59 36.69
CA ASP A 908 -45.43 -12.73 36.43
C ASP A 908 -45.91 -11.44 35.76
N ASP A 909 -46.79 -11.54 34.77
CA ASP A 909 -47.30 -10.46 33.89
C ASP A 909 -48.09 -9.33 34.62
N LYS A 910 -47.80 -9.04 35.90
CA LYS A 910 -48.46 -7.99 36.69
C LYS A 910 -47.56 -7.04 37.49
N GLU A 911 -46.24 -7.01 37.28
CA GLU A 911 -45.38 -5.90 37.77
C GLU A 911 -44.47 -5.29 36.71
#